data_AF-A0A6G3U796-F1
#
_entry.id   AF-A0A6G3U796-F1
#
_cell.length_a   1.000
_cell.length_b   1.000
_cell.length_c   1.000
_cell.angle_alpha   90.00
_cell.angle_beta   90.00
_cell.angle_gamma   90.00
#
_symmetry.space_group_name_H-M   'P 1'
#
loop_
_entity.id
_entity.type
_entity.pdbx_description
1 polymer ?
#
loop_
_entity_poly.entity_id
_entity_poly.type
_entity_poly.pdbx_seq_one_letter_code
_entity_poly.pdbx_strand_id
1 'polypeptide(L)'
;MARDSSYWWHPATQADPGEALRLEAAAGQHQRFAELDALAARLLGAALAGQPVATITPGRGRHTPDTAEVTALTQAEAVLCASFFSVQEQQKRGAWYLPTKLSVKAGAVNLPYLLREHPGHALTLAAEETARLTAVKGADTILLWALLVPLFETLLQPVRLRAAGDIFPPTHQQRFWTVIEERYRLLGIKDGALEAFRFGGGWHTLDRAGQQQARLELLDILAAADLAELVARHRIQRLQALMAGFAKKAKAGTALARRVLTKELQPVVSAYFGGDWLAALDYLQVPAHPDEEIITALPGPRLYVGTSAQAAGVAAEAGIAETEVQAMLAAFLGGGSSVSPVEERTAALRSWWSGFDQAHAVQSPGMTSLWGLIDEELMSLSRTEQGFTPQLYQQCLPADVLEEVGRLWATVTLQRYPGRIVSNPRPHQIMADTLGPAGEFWHGVGLTAWFVCEGPYSRTTLGRADRYYSKSLAALRAAGCPVDTSFFRELDAAEQMLGPEEDITDSTGSAVETPYGQVIFTSGMGRRTRRKGFEGVRDLITRYRRAWAEQHLETYLQHRWRSELENVAHQLHRHVAAKGKPPTLIQFSRFATEAANRWTGGDLGALYTAIGEPAPSEQERPARLVAGDGYDVARWVYQALGGKPVDHNTWLNRPEETQRQWQLGRLATESLRYLQLQEALGQPPTAKQFGTQRLPWPWPGGEAEGWPHLQQALAALTGISPPPGRSPSPAVSSTAMVRPRDGGQQMLAKGANAPLATEEATIRITASGVPVDVSAVLLTSSGRVRSDDDLVFYNHPFQDGVRVNGGAATAELSIIPESVGSIAIVDSEGPPGAVFGQDTVWEAQITQPSGTRLSFVPPAFTGRETVAVAVELYRRTGGWRARAVGQGYDSGLAGLATDYGINVEA
;
A
#
# COMPACT_ATOMS: atom_id res chain seq x y z
N MET A 1 -46.19 14.91 4.31
CA MET A 1 -44.84 15.52 4.36
C MET A 1 -44.05 15.31 3.07
N ALA A 2 -43.61 14.10 2.67
CA ALA A 2 -42.86 13.92 1.40
C ALA A 2 -43.69 14.06 0.09
N ARG A 3 -44.98 14.36 0.19
CA ARG A 3 -45.88 14.68 -0.94
C ARG A 3 -46.63 16.00 -0.73
N ASP A 4 -46.24 16.74 0.30
CA ASP A 4 -46.91 17.95 0.70
C ASP A 4 -46.26 19.12 -0.05
N SER A 5 -46.94 19.61 -1.09
CA SER A 5 -46.42 20.68 -1.94
C SER A 5 -46.25 22.03 -1.23
N SER A 6 -46.61 22.12 0.06
CA SER A 6 -46.39 23.33 0.88
C SER A 6 -44.92 23.59 1.22
N TYR A 7 -44.05 22.57 1.20
CA TYR A 7 -42.62 22.81 1.43
C TYR A 7 -41.95 23.35 0.16
N TRP A 8 -41.21 24.44 0.33
CA TRP A 8 -40.55 25.17 -0.76
C TRP A 8 -39.61 24.28 -1.62
N TRP A 9 -39.00 23.27 -1.00
CA TRP A 9 -38.01 22.41 -1.64
C TRP A 9 -38.62 21.35 -2.57
N HIS A 10 -39.91 21.04 -2.47
CA HIS A 10 -40.59 20.11 -3.38
C HIS A 10 -40.58 20.59 -4.83
N PRO A 11 -41.14 21.79 -5.14
CA PRO A 11 -41.04 22.34 -6.49
C PRO A 11 -39.58 22.63 -6.87
N ALA A 12 -38.73 23.02 -5.91
CA ALA A 12 -37.31 23.27 -6.17
C ALA A 12 -36.54 22.01 -6.60
N THR A 13 -36.94 20.80 -6.19
CA THR A 13 -36.20 19.56 -6.49
C THR A 13 -36.13 19.26 -8.00
N GLN A 14 -37.12 19.68 -8.78
CA GLN A 14 -37.18 19.46 -10.24
C GLN A 14 -37.02 20.77 -11.04
N ALA A 15 -36.87 21.90 -10.36
CA ALA A 15 -36.73 23.20 -10.99
C ALA A 15 -35.32 23.41 -11.58
N ASP A 16 -35.22 24.27 -12.60
CA ASP A 16 -33.94 24.85 -13.02
C ASP A 16 -33.27 25.55 -11.82
N PRO A 17 -31.93 25.48 -11.65
CA PRO A 17 -31.22 26.07 -10.53
C PRO A 17 -31.57 27.55 -10.26
N GLY A 18 -31.81 28.36 -11.30
CA GLY A 18 -32.20 29.76 -11.10
C GLY A 18 -33.58 29.93 -10.47
N GLU A 19 -34.55 29.07 -10.80
CA GLU A 19 -35.86 29.02 -10.14
C GLU A 19 -35.73 28.43 -8.73
N ALA A 20 -34.93 27.37 -8.56
CA ALA A 20 -34.70 26.77 -7.25
C ALA A 20 -34.07 27.77 -6.25
N LEU A 21 -33.14 28.62 -6.70
CA LEU A 21 -32.58 29.71 -5.90
C LEU A 21 -33.63 30.76 -5.53
N ARG A 22 -34.54 31.11 -6.45
CA ARG A 22 -35.66 32.02 -6.14
C ARG A 22 -36.60 31.44 -5.09
N LEU A 23 -36.91 30.15 -5.18
CA LEU A 23 -37.71 29.44 -4.17
C LEU A 23 -37.01 29.39 -2.81
N GLU A 24 -35.69 29.12 -2.79
CA GLU A 24 -34.87 29.15 -1.57
C GLU A 24 -34.82 30.54 -0.92
N ALA A 25 -34.67 31.59 -1.74
CA ALA A 25 -34.66 32.97 -1.28
C ALA A 25 -36.03 33.38 -0.70
N ALA A 26 -37.12 33.00 -1.36
CA ALA A 26 -38.48 33.22 -0.87
C ALA A 26 -38.77 32.48 0.45
N ALA A 27 -38.11 31.34 0.68
CA ALA A 27 -38.16 30.59 1.93
C ALA A 27 -37.22 31.15 3.03
N GLY A 28 -36.48 32.22 2.74
CA GLY A 28 -35.56 32.87 3.69
C GLY A 28 -34.27 32.08 3.96
N GLN A 29 -33.93 31.07 3.14
CA GLN A 29 -32.80 30.17 3.40
C GLN A 29 -31.48 30.63 2.75
N HIS A 30 -31.53 31.54 1.78
CA HIS A 30 -30.37 31.96 0.98
C HIS A 30 -29.17 32.48 1.79
N GLN A 31 -29.41 33.21 2.90
CA GLN A 31 -28.33 33.80 3.70
C GLN A 31 -27.41 32.76 4.36
N ARG A 32 -27.90 31.53 4.57
CA ARG A 32 -27.14 30.45 5.21
C ARG A 32 -25.85 30.10 4.48
N PHE A 33 -25.81 30.26 3.16
CA PHE A 33 -24.69 29.82 2.34
C PHE A 33 -23.85 30.98 1.79
N ALA A 34 -24.22 32.23 2.07
CA ALA A 34 -23.59 33.41 1.47
C ALA A 34 -22.07 33.46 1.67
N GLU A 35 -21.57 33.16 2.88
CA GLU A 35 -20.13 33.13 3.16
C GLU A 35 -19.41 32.00 2.42
N LEU A 36 -20.03 30.81 2.33
CA LEU A 36 -19.46 29.65 1.62
C LEU A 36 -19.43 29.87 0.11
N ASP A 37 -20.47 30.46 -0.46
CA ASP A 37 -20.53 30.79 -1.88
C ASP A 37 -19.53 31.87 -2.23
N ALA A 38 -19.39 32.91 -1.40
CA ALA A 38 -18.39 33.95 -1.59
C ALA A 38 -16.96 33.37 -1.54
N LEU A 39 -16.68 32.48 -0.58
CA LEU A 39 -15.41 31.76 -0.48
C LEU A 39 -15.13 30.95 -1.75
N ALA A 40 -16.08 30.10 -2.16
CA ALA A 40 -15.91 29.24 -3.33
C ALA A 40 -15.79 30.05 -4.64
N ALA A 41 -16.56 31.13 -4.80
CA ALA A 41 -16.47 32.02 -5.96
C ALA A 41 -15.13 32.75 -6.03
N ARG A 42 -14.60 33.23 -4.88
CA ARG A 42 -13.29 33.87 -4.84
C ARG A 42 -12.16 32.90 -5.17
N LEU A 43 -12.17 31.69 -4.59
CA LEU A 43 -11.18 30.66 -4.88
C LEU A 43 -11.25 30.18 -6.34
N LEU A 44 -12.46 30.04 -6.90
CA LEU A 44 -12.66 29.78 -8.32
C LEU A 44 -12.08 30.91 -9.18
N GLY A 45 -12.34 32.17 -8.84
CA GLY A 45 -11.79 33.33 -9.53
C GLY A 45 -10.27 33.37 -9.50
N ALA A 46 -9.65 33.08 -8.34
CA ALA A 46 -8.20 33.02 -8.20
C ALA A 46 -7.59 31.94 -9.10
N ALA A 47 -8.15 30.72 -9.10
CA ALA A 47 -7.70 29.65 -10.00
C ALA A 47 -7.83 30.04 -11.47
N LEU A 48 -9.01 30.54 -11.87
CA LEU A 48 -9.28 30.96 -13.26
C LEU A 48 -8.38 32.12 -13.71
N ALA A 49 -7.91 32.96 -12.79
CA ALA A 49 -6.94 34.03 -13.03
C ALA A 49 -5.48 33.53 -13.09
N GLY A 50 -5.23 32.23 -12.94
CA GLY A 50 -3.88 31.66 -12.99
C GLY A 50 -3.15 31.71 -11.64
N GLN A 51 -3.86 31.61 -10.51
CA GLN A 51 -3.23 31.43 -9.20
C GLN A 51 -3.40 29.99 -8.71
N PRO A 52 -2.35 29.36 -8.15
CA PRO A 52 -2.49 28.06 -7.51
C PRO A 52 -3.33 28.21 -6.24
N VAL A 53 -4.31 27.32 -6.06
CA VAL A 53 -5.26 27.36 -4.93
C VAL A 53 -4.90 26.37 -3.84
N ALA A 54 -4.30 25.24 -4.20
CA ALA A 54 -3.93 24.20 -3.26
C ALA A 54 -2.51 23.69 -3.49
N THR A 55 -1.90 23.15 -2.46
CA THR A 55 -0.58 22.52 -2.54
C THR A 55 -0.60 21.16 -1.86
N ILE A 56 0.12 20.20 -2.43
CA ILE A 56 0.33 18.89 -1.82
C ILE A 56 1.77 18.80 -1.36
N THR A 57 1.96 18.42 -0.11
CA THR A 57 3.28 18.05 0.40
C THR A 57 3.34 16.54 0.53
N PRO A 58 4.16 15.84 -0.28
CA PRO A 58 4.31 14.40 -0.17
C PRO A 58 4.85 14.01 1.21
N GLY A 59 4.29 12.97 1.80
CA GLY A 59 4.80 12.43 3.05
C GLY A 59 6.17 11.80 2.85
N ARG A 60 7.21 12.25 3.57
CA ARG A 60 8.54 11.62 3.50
C ARG A 60 8.53 10.28 4.26
N GLY A 61 8.57 9.17 3.53
CA GLY A 61 8.70 7.80 4.07
C GLY A 61 7.46 6.91 3.85
N ARG A 62 7.65 5.58 3.88
CA ARG A 62 6.66 4.54 3.50
C ARG A 62 5.29 4.61 4.22
N HIS A 63 5.19 5.36 5.31
CA HIS A 63 3.99 5.45 6.15
C HIS A 63 3.59 6.90 6.51
N THR A 64 4.30 7.89 5.99
CA THR A 64 3.94 9.30 6.22
C THR A 64 2.87 9.68 5.20
N PRO A 65 1.65 10.09 5.61
CA PRO A 65 0.63 10.54 4.67
C PRO A 65 1.10 11.82 3.98
N ASP A 66 0.62 12.02 2.75
CA ASP A 66 0.66 13.33 2.12
C ASP A 66 -0.15 14.34 2.96
N THR A 67 0.12 15.62 2.78
CA THR A 67 -0.76 16.69 3.26
C THR A 67 -1.26 17.50 2.09
N ALA A 68 -2.48 18.02 2.20
CA ALA A 68 -3.08 18.92 1.22
C ALA A 68 -3.55 20.18 1.94
N GLU A 69 -3.11 21.33 1.47
CA GLU A 69 -3.38 22.65 2.03
C GLU A 69 -3.99 23.56 0.97
N VAL A 70 -4.92 24.44 1.37
CA VAL A 70 -5.50 25.46 0.50
C VAL A 70 -4.80 26.79 0.78
N THR A 71 -3.83 27.13 -0.07
CA THR A 71 -2.92 28.26 0.14
C THR A 71 -3.55 29.61 -0.20
N ALA A 72 -4.61 29.63 -1.00
CA ALA A 72 -5.27 30.84 -1.45
C ALA A 72 -6.33 31.40 -0.45
N LEU A 73 -6.31 30.99 0.82
CA LEU A 73 -7.22 31.48 1.86
C LEU A 73 -6.70 32.79 2.49
N THR A 74 -7.60 33.75 2.71
CA THR A 74 -7.34 34.86 3.63
C THR A 74 -7.37 34.39 5.08
N GLN A 75 -6.84 35.19 6.01
CA GLN A 75 -6.85 34.83 7.44
C GLN A 75 -8.27 34.60 7.98
N ALA A 76 -9.24 35.44 7.58
CA ALA A 76 -10.63 35.29 8.01
C ALA A 76 -11.26 33.99 7.46
N GLU A 77 -10.98 33.65 6.21
CA GLU A 77 -11.47 32.42 5.60
C GLU A 77 -10.80 31.18 6.17
N ALA A 78 -9.52 31.25 6.53
CA ALA A 78 -8.84 30.14 7.22
C ALA A 78 -9.52 29.83 8.56
N VAL A 79 -9.94 30.87 9.32
CA VAL A 79 -10.70 30.70 10.57
C VAL A 79 -12.09 30.11 10.30
N LEU A 80 -12.81 30.63 9.30
CA LEU A 80 -14.09 30.08 8.87
C LEU A 80 -13.94 28.59 8.51
N CYS A 81 -12.99 28.26 7.64
CA CYS A 81 -12.73 26.90 7.20
C CYS A 81 -12.34 25.97 8.36
N ALA A 82 -11.50 26.43 9.28
CA ALA A 82 -11.14 25.65 10.47
C ALA A 82 -12.36 25.32 11.33
N SER A 83 -13.31 26.25 11.50
CA SER A 83 -14.53 26.01 12.29
C SER A 83 -15.59 25.17 11.55
N PHE A 84 -15.58 25.18 10.22
CA PHE A 84 -16.61 24.56 9.39
C PHE A 84 -16.20 23.18 8.81
N PHE A 85 -14.98 23.07 8.29
CA PHE A 85 -14.46 21.89 7.60
C PHE A 85 -13.53 21.02 8.46
N SER A 86 -13.19 21.44 9.69
CA SER A 86 -12.43 20.58 10.61
C SER A 86 -13.15 19.26 10.87
N VAL A 87 -12.42 18.15 10.72
CA VAL A 87 -12.92 16.80 11.01
C VAL A 87 -13.48 16.72 12.43
N GLN A 88 -12.79 17.33 13.39
CA GLN A 88 -13.19 17.31 14.79
C GLN A 88 -14.51 18.06 15.00
N GLU A 89 -14.65 19.25 14.41
CA GLU A 89 -15.88 20.04 14.56
C GLU A 89 -17.07 19.38 13.87
N GLN A 90 -16.87 18.80 12.68
CA GLN A 90 -17.94 18.06 12.02
C GLN A 90 -18.31 16.77 12.79
N GLN A 91 -17.34 16.08 13.42
CA GLN A 91 -17.62 14.93 14.26
C GLN A 91 -18.40 15.29 15.52
N LYS A 92 -18.13 16.45 16.14
CA LYS A 92 -18.95 17.00 17.24
C LYS A 92 -20.40 17.22 16.82
N ARG A 93 -20.65 17.48 15.53
CA ARG A 93 -22.00 17.60 14.92
C ARG A 93 -22.55 16.26 14.41
N GLY A 94 -21.87 15.14 14.67
CA GLY A 94 -22.31 13.79 14.33
C GLY A 94 -21.80 13.23 13.00
N ALA A 95 -20.86 13.90 12.32
CA ALA A 95 -20.32 13.45 11.03
C ALA A 95 -19.28 12.31 11.14
N TRP A 96 -19.61 11.24 11.85
CA TRP A 96 -18.75 10.05 12.00
C TRP A 96 -18.52 9.29 10.69
N TYR A 97 -19.35 9.58 9.67
CA TYR A 97 -19.23 9.04 8.31
C TYR A 97 -18.05 9.62 7.52
N LEU A 98 -17.39 10.69 8.00
CA LEU A 98 -16.24 11.25 7.32
C LEU A 98 -15.18 10.17 7.05
N PRO A 99 -14.45 10.23 5.93
CA PRO A 99 -13.42 9.23 5.62
C PRO A 99 -12.22 9.37 6.55
N THR A 100 -11.64 8.23 7.00
CA THR A 100 -10.34 8.20 7.68
C THR A 100 -9.17 8.26 6.70
N LYS A 101 -9.35 7.61 5.55
CA LYS A 101 -8.43 7.58 4.42
C LYS A 101 -9.12 8.19 3.22
N LEU A 102 -8.43 9.07 2.51
CA LEU A 102 -9.02 9.84 1.42
C LEU A 102 -7.99 10.12 0.34
N SER A 103 -8.40 10.04 -0.91
CA SER A 103 -7.62 10.54 -2.04
C SER A 103 -8.21 11.87 -2.46
N VAL A 104 -7.45 12.96 -2.33
CA VAL A 104 -7.90 14.30 -2.72
C VAL A 104 -7.15 14.74 -3.97
N LYS A 105 -7.90 15.12 -5.00
CA LYS A 105 -7.36 15.57 -6.29
C LYS A 105 -7.14 17.07 -6.28
N ALA A 106 -6.11 17.56 -5.59
CA ALA A 106 -5.82 19.00 -5.54
C ALA A 106 -5.58 19.57 -6.95
N GLY A 107 -4.99 18.77 -7.85
CA GLY A 107 -4.80 19.13 -9.24
C GLY A 107 -6.07 19.40 -10.02
N ALA A 108 -7.24 18.88 -9.61
CA ALA A 108 -8.51 19.28 -10.21
C ALA A 108 -8.81 20.77 -9.95
N VAL A 109 -8.43 21.28 -8.78
CA VAL A 109 -8.61 22.68 -8.36
C VAL A 109 -7.54 23.58 -9.00
N ASN A 110 -6.31 23.09 -9.13
CA ASN A 110 -5.22 23.82 -9.78
C ASN A 110 -5.21 23.72 -11.31
N LEU A 111 -6.06 22.89 -11.93
CA LEU A 111 -6.05 22.70 -13.38
C LEU A 111 -6.17 24.01 -14.18
N PRO A 112 -6.98 25.03 -13.79
CA PRO A 112 -6.98 26.32 -14.48
C PRO A 112 -5.62 27.04 -14.44
N TYR A 113 -4.95 27.03 -13.30
CA TYR A 113 -3.59 27.56 -13.15
C TYR A 113 -2.60 26.81 -14.06
N LEU A 114 -2.62 25.48 -13.99
CA LEU A 114 -1.74 24.62 -14.79
C LEU A 114 -1.99 24.78 -16.30
N LEU A 115 -3.23 25.02 -16.72
CA LEU A 115 -3.57 25.28 -18.13
C LEU A 115 -3.00 26.62 -18.62
N ARG A 116 -2.89 27.64 -17.76
CA ARG A 116 -2.29 28.93 -18.12
C ARG A 116 -0.77 28.87 -18.14
N GLU A 117 -0.15 28.30 -17.11
CA GLU A 117 1.32 28.26 -16.98
C GLU A 117 1.97 27.16 -17.83
N HIS A 118 1.31 25.99 -17.91
CA HIS A 118 1.87 24.78 -18.51
C HIS A 118 0.87 24.08 -19.45
N PRO A 119 0.31 24.76 -20.47
CA PRO A 119 -0.79 24.25 -21.31
C PRO A 119 -0.48 22.92 -22.01
N GLY A 120 0.80 22.60 -22.23
CA GLY A 120 1.25 21.35 -22.83
C GLY A 120 1.21 20.13 -21.90
N HIS A 121 1.31 20.33 -20.59
CA HIS A 121 1.47 19.27 -19.57
C HIS A 121 0.45 19.39 -18.43
N ALA A 122 -0.45 20.39 -18.47
CA ALA A 122 -1.36 20.73 -17.39
C ALA A 122 -2.16 19.54 -16.82
N LEU A 123 -2.59 18.62 -17.68
CA LEU A 123 -3.38 17.45 -17.28
C LEU A 123 -2.54 16.37 -16.60
N THR A 124 -1.29 16.20 -17.02
CA THR A 124 -0.32 15.30 -16.39
C THR A 124 0.02 15.83 -15.00
N LEU A 125 0.39 17.11 -14.91
CA LEU A 125 0.69 17.78 -13.64
C LEU A 125 -0.52 17.74 -12.68
N ALA A 126 -1.73 17.98 -13.20
CA ALA A 126 -2.95 17.89 -12.39
C ALA A 126 -3.25 16.46 -11.90
N ALA A 127 -2.86 15.43 -12.65
CA ALA A 127 -3.02 14.04 -12.22
C ALA A 127 -2.03 13.67 -11.10
N GLU A 128 -0.79 14.17 -11.20
CA GLU A 128 0.26 14.02 -10.20
C GLU A 128 -0.05 14.75 -8.89
N GLU A 129 -0.78 15.86 -8.94
CA GLU A 129 -1.31 16.57 -7.78
C GLU A 129 -2.52 15.85 -7.12
N THR A 130 -2.34 14.57 -6.77
CA THR A 130 -3.30 13.78 -6.00
C THR A 130 -2.68 13.32 -4.67
N ALA A 131 -3.20 13.83 -3.56
CA ALA A 131 -2.75 13.44 -2.23
C ALA A 131 -3.46 12.17 -1.75
N ARG A 132 -2.69 11.14 -1.35
CA ARG A 132 -3.20 9.91 -0.74
C ARG A 132 -3.06 9.98 0.77
N LEU A 133 -4.12 10.45 1.41
CA LEU A 133 -4.15 10.70 2.85
C LEU A 133 -4.52 9.40 3.59
N THR A 134 -3.63 8.93 4.46
CA THR A 134 -3.89 7.80 5.37
C THR A 134 -4.52 8.23 6.70
N ALA A 135 -4.53 9.54 6.99
CA ALA A 135 -5.27 10.16 8.08
C ALA A 135 -5.76 11.56 7.67
N VAL A 136 -7.08 11.78 7.67
CA VAL A 136 -7.67 13.10 7.42
C VAL A 136 -7.75 13.87 8.74
N LYS A 137 -6.97 14.95 8.87
CA LYS A 137 -6.91 15.77 10.08
C LYS A 137 -7.16 17.27 9.85
N GLY A 138 -6.85 17.79 8.67
CA GLY A 138 -6.97 19.21 8.33
C GLY A 138 -8.33 19.59 7.75
N ALA A 139 -8.76 20.84 8.00
CA ALA A 139 -9.96 21.42 7.40
C ALA A 139 -9.87 21.49 5.87
N ASP A 140 -8.69 21.84 5.36
CA ASP A 140 -8.37 21.99 3.94
C ASP A 140 -8.66 20.73 3.13
N THR A 141 -8.39 19.56 3.71
CA THR A 141 -8.69 18.28 3.08
C THR A 141 -10.18 18.08 2.86
N ILE A 142 -11.00 18.41 3.87
CA ILE A 142 -12.46 18.30 3.76
C ILE A 142 -13.02 19.39 2.86
N LEU A 143 -12.48 20.62 2.92
CA LEU A 143 -12.81 21.71 2.01
C LEU A 143 -12.57 21.31 0.55
N LEU A 144 -11.39 20.75 0.24
CA LEU A 144 -11.07 20.25 -1.09
C LEU A 144 -12.01 19.13 -1.51
N TRP A 145 -12.19 18.10 -0.68
CA TRP A 145 -12.99 16.93 -1.02
C TRP A 145 -14.48 17.21 -1.16
N ALA A 146 -15.04 18.00 -0.26
CA ALA A 146 -16.47 18.20 -0.14
C ALA A 146 -16.99 19.36 -1.01
N LEU A 147 -16.20 20.44 -1.14
CA LEU A 147 -16.63 21.68 -1.81
C LEU A 147 -15.88 21.94 -3.12
N LEU A 148 -14.55 22.08 -3.09
CA LEU A 148 -13.79 22.60 -4.23
C LEU A 148 -13.63 21.57 -5.36
N VAL A 149 -13.18 20.35 -5.08
CA VAL A 149 -12.99 19.32 -6.10
C VAL A 149 -14.30 19.04 -6.86
N PRO A 150 -15.47 18.86 -6.22
CA PRO A 150 -16.73 18.69 -6.95
C PRO A 150 -17.09 19.86 -7.88
N LEU A 151 -16.84 21.11 -7.45
CA LEU A 151 -17.08 22.31 -8.26
C LEU A 151 -16.17 22.34 -9.48
N PHE A 152 -14.86 22.22 -9.28
CA PHE A 152 -13.88 22.28 -10.36
C PHE A 152 -13.97 21.09 -11.32
N GLU A 153 -14.20 19.88 -10.82
CA GLU A 153 -14.45 18.70 -11.65
C GLU A 153 -15.70 18.87 -12.53
N THR A 154 -16.71 19.59 -12.03
CA THR A 154 -17.91 19.91 -12.79
C THR A 154 -17.62 20.90 -13.92
N LEU A 155 -16.86 21.96 -13.62
CA LEU A 155 -16.56 23.05 -14.55
C LEU A 155 -15.43 22.72 -15.55
N LEU A 156 -14.57 21.75 -15.25
CA LEU A 156 -13.45 21.38 -16.13
C LEU A 156 -13.65 20.00 -16.76
N GLN A 157 -14.83 19.40 -16.59
CA GLN A 157 -15.21 18.16 -17.25
C GLN A 157 -14.97 18.19 -18.78
N PRO A 158 -15.29 19.27 -19.53
CA PRO A 158 -15.02 19.31 -20.98
C PRO A 158 -13.54 19.14 -21.33
N VAL A 159 -12.66 19.79 -20.55
CA VAL A 159 -11.20 19.70 -20.75
C VAL A 159 -10.73 18.27 -20.52
N ARG A 160 -11.18 17.64 -19.42
CA ARG A 160 -10.81 16.26 -19.07
C ARG A 160 -11.36 15.26 -20.09
N LEU A 161 -12.58 15.44 -20.56
CA LEU A 161 -13.19 14.56 -21.57
C LEU A 161 -12.45 14.63 -22.90
N ARG A 162 -11.97 15.82 -23.29
CA ARG A 162 -11.11 15.99 -24.49
C ARG A 162 -9.67 15.52 -24.29
N ALA A 163 -9.22 15.39 -23.05
CA ALA A 163 -7.91 14.85 -22.70
C ALA A 163 -7.86 13.33 -22.62
N ALA A 164 -8.99 12.68 -22.32
CA ALA A 164 -9.06 11.25 -22.02
C ALA A 164 -8.67 10.33 -23.18
N GLY A 165 -8.46 10.82 -24.41
CA GLY A 165 -8.02 10.01 -25.56
C GLY A 165 -9.00 8.92 -26.03
N ASP A 166 -10.08 8.68 -25.28
CA ASP A 166 -11.07 7.64 -25.53
C ASP A 166 -11.91 7.94 -26.78
N ILE A 167 -11.80 7.07 -27.79
CA ILE A 167 -12.72 7.08 -28.94
C ILE A 167 -13.99 6.31 -28.52
N PHE A 168 -14.84 6.94 -27.71
CA PHE A 168 -16.18 6.38 -27.46
C PHE A 168 -16.99 6.33 -28.77
N PRO A 169 -17.91 5.36 -28.93
CA PRO A 169 -18.84 5.37 -30.05
C PRO A 169 -19.54 6.73 -30.19
N PRO A 170 -19.83 7.22 -31.41
CA PRO A 170 -20.47 8.52 -31.63
C PRO A 170 -21.71 8.76 -30.77
N THR A 171 -22.53 7.72 -30.56
CA THR A 171 -23.74 7.77 -29.73
C THR A 171 -23.45 8.01 -28.24
N HIS A 172 -22.34 7.47 -27.72
CA HIS A 172 -21.89 7.73 -26.35
C HIS A 172 -21.29 9.12 -26.21
N GLN A 173 -20.49 9.58 -27.18
CA GLN A 173 -19.98 10.96 -27.18
C GLN A 173 -21.12 11.97 -27.21
N GLN A 174 -22.11 11.76 -28.08
CA GLN A 174 -23.28 12.64 -28.17
C GLN A 174 -24.02 12.72 -26.83
N ARG A 175 -24.26 11.60 -26.15
CA ARG A 175 -24.89 11.58 -24.81
C ARG A 175 -24.07 12.34 -23.77
N PHE A 176 -22.76 12.14 -23.72
CA PHE A 176 -21.91 12.87 -22.76
C PHE A 176 -21.96 14.38 -23.00
N TRP A 177 -21.84 14.82 -24.25
CA TRP A 177 -21.87 16.23 -24.58
C TRP A 177 -23.24 16.86 -24.33
N THR A 178 -24.35 16.18 -24.64
CA THR A 178 -25.69 16.67 -24.29
C THR A 178 -25.86 16.89 -22.78
N VAL A 179 -25.34 15.98 -21.95
CA VAL A 179 -25.39 16.14 -20.48
C VAL A 179 -24.51 17.30 -19.99
N ILE A 180 -23.35 17.51 -20.62
CA ILE A 180 -22.43 18.60 -20.28
C ILE A 180 -23.02 19.96 -20.70
N GLU A 181 -23.53 20.07 -21.92
CA GLU A 181 -24.16 21.28 -22.46
C GLU A 181 -25.36 21.70 -21.61
N GLU A 182 -26.25 20.75 -21.29
CA GLU A 182 -27.38 21.02 -20.40
C GLU A 182 -26.91 21.47 -19.01
N ARG A 183 -25.84 20.86 -18.47
CA ARG A 183 -25.28 21.30 -17.19
C ARG A 183 -24.74 22.73 -17.24
N TYR A 184 -24.02 23.10 -18.30
CA TYR A 184 -23.49 24.46 -18.48
C TYR A 184 -24.62 25.49 -18.57
N ARG A 185 -25.69 25.15 -19.31
CA ARG A 185 -26.91 25.95 -19.39
C ARG A 185 -27.54 26.15 -18.01
N LEU A 186 -27.71 25.07 -17.24
CA LEU A 186 -28.26 25.12 -15.87
C LEU A 186 -27.40 25.97 -14.92
N LEU A 187 -26.08 25.97 -15.11
CA LEU A 187 -25.13 26.79 -14.35
C LEU A 187 -25.09 28.27 -14.80
N GLY A 188 -25.85 28.65 -15.84
CA GLY A 188 -25.91 30.03 -16.33
C GLY A 188 -24.69 30.46 -17.15
N ILE A 189 -23.91 29.51 -17.67
CA ILE A 189 -22.75 29.81 -18.53
C ILE A 189 -23.25 30.12 -19.94
N LYS A 190 -22.67 31.15 -20.58
CA LYS A 190 -23.10 31.67 -21.89
C LYS A 190 -23.13 30.58 -22.97
N ASP A 191 -24.14 30.67 -23.84
CA ASP A 191 -24.22 29.85 -25.06
C ASP A 191 -22.96 30.04 -25.91
N GLY A 192 -22.41 28.94 -26.44
CA GLY A 192 -21.17 28.94 -27.23
C GLY A 192 -19.89 28.62 -26.43
N ALA A 193 -19.93 28.60 -25.09
CA ALA A 193 -18.75 28.28 -24.26
C ALA A 193 -18.08 26.93 -24.58
N LEU A 194 -18.85 25.99 -25.15
CA LEU A 194 -18.41 24.65 -25.50
C LEU A 194 -18.32 24.41 -27.01
N GLU A 195 -18.38 25.46 -27.84
CA GLU A 195 -18.49 25.32 -29.30
C GLU A 195 -17.35 24.51 -29.92
N ALA A 196 -16.10 24.77 -29.51
CA ALA A 196 -14.94 23.98 -29.91
C ALA A 196 -14.95 22.56 -29.30
N PHE A 197 -15.50 22.42 -28.09
CA PHE A 197 -15.48 21.19 -27.30
C PHE A 197 -16.55 20.18 -27.70
N ARG A 198 -17.72 20.59 -28.19
CA ARG A 198 -18.86 19.70 -28.43
C ARG A 198 -18.59 18.62 -29.47
N PHE A 199 -19.38 17.55 -29.43
CA PHE A 199 -19.36 16.54 -30.50
C PHE A 199 -19.73 17.19 -31.85
N GLY A 200 -18.90 17.01 -32.87
CA GLY A 200 -19.07 17.67 -34.17
C GLY A 200 -18.60 19.14 -34.23
N GLY A 201 -18.10 19.72 -33.14
CA GLY A 201 -17.62 21.12 -33.08
C GLY A 201 -16.22 21.37 -33.66
N GLY A 202 -15.69 20.47 -34.50
CA GLY A 202 -14.38 20.65 -35.10
C GLY A 202 -13.16 20.45 -34.17
N TRP A 203 -13.33 19.93 -32.94
CA TRP A 203 -12.19 19.67 -32.04
C TRP A 203 -11.05 18.86 -32.71
N HIS A 204 -11.40 17.85 -33.50
CA HIS A 204 -10.46 16.98 -34.21
C HIS A 204 -9.72 17.68 -35.37
N THR A 205 -10.19 18.84 -35.82
CA THR A 205 -9.54 19.63 -36.87
C THR A 205 -8.59 20.69 -36.31
N LEU A 206 -8.59 20.90 -34.98
CA LEU A 206 -7.66 21.81 -34.31
C LEU A 206 -6.31 21.14 -34.11
N ASP A 207 -5.23 21.87 -34.42
CA ASP A 207 -3.88 21.46 -34.04
C ASP A 207 -3.65 21.63 -32.53
N ARG A 208 -2.46 21.26 -32.05
CA ARG A 208 -2.13 21.31 -30.61
C ARG A 208 -2.29 22.73 -30.04
N ALA A 209 -1.88 23.74 -30.79
CA ALA A 209 -2.00 25.14 -30.38
C ALA A 209 -3.47 25.59 -30.32
N GLY A 210 -4.28 25.23 -31.32
CA GLY A 210 -5.71 25.51 -31.35
C GLY A 210 -6.48 24.82 -30.22
N GLN A 211 -6.14 23.59 -29.87
CA GLN A 211 -6.74 22.90 -28.71
C GLN A 211 -6.35 23.55 -27.38
N GLN A 212 -5.11 24.04 -27.25
CA GLN A 212 -4.68 24.80 -26.08
C GLN A 212 -5.42 26.13 -25.98
N GLN A 213 -5.55 26.84 -27.09
CA GLN A 213 -6.27 28.10 -27.16
C GLN A 213 -7.75 27.92 -26.78
N ALA A 214 -8.42 26.90 -27.30
CA ALA A 214 -9.81 26.59 -26.94
C ALA A 214 -9.99 26.32 -25.42
N ARG A 215 -9.00 25.69 -24.77
CA ARG A 215 -9.01 25.50 -23.31
C ARG A 215 -8.87 26.82 -22.57
N LEU A 216 -7.98 27.70 -23.01
CA LEU A 216 -7.82 29.03 -22.42
C LEU A 216 -9.06 29.90 -22.61
N GLU A 217 -9.67 29.86 -23.79
CA GLU A 217 -10.94 30.56 -24.08
C GLU A 217 -12.07 30.08 -23.14
N LEU A 218 -12.16 28.78 -22.89
CA LEU A 218 -13.11 28.27 -21.89
C LEU A 218 -12.84 28.86 -20.50
N LEU A 219 -11.57 28.95 -20.06
CA LEU A 219 -11.23 29.57 -18.78
C LEU A 219 -11.61 31.06 -18.74
N ASP A 220 -11.38 31.80 -19.84
CA ASP A 220 -11.72 33.22 -19.94
C ASP A 220 -13.24 33.44 -19.92
N ILE A 221 -14.01 32.57 -20.60
CA ILE A 221 -15.48 32.60 -20.57
C ILE A 221 -16.00 32.32 -19.15
N LEU A 222 -15.42 31.34 -18.45
CA LEU A 222 -15.77 31.06 -17.07
C LEU A 222 -15.40 32.24 -16.15
N ALA A 223 -14.22 32.84 -16.33
CA ALA A 223 -13.76 33.98 -15.53
C ALA A 223 -14.60 35.24 -15.73
N ALA A 224 -15.19 35.42 -16.92
CA ALA A 224 -16.08 36.52 -17.25
C ALA A 224 -17.54 36.30 -16.81
N ALA A 225 -17.88 35.13 -16.28
CA ALA A 225 -19.21 34.85 -15.73
C ALA A 225 -19.39 35.48 -14.34
N ASP A 226 -20.64 35.62 -13.91
CA ASP A 226 -20.94 35.93 -12.51
C ASP A 226 -20.62 34.69 -11.65
N LEU A 227 -19.41 34.67 -11.08
CA LEU A 227 -18.93 33.53 -10.31
C LEU A 227 -19.76 33.27 -9.05
N ALA A 228 -20.36 34.30 -8.45
CA ALA A 228 -21.21 34.13 -7.27
C ALA A 228 -22.51 33.42 -7.63
N GLU A 229 -23.18 33.87 -8.71
CA GLU A 229 -24.37 33.21 -9.24
C GLU A 229 -24.08 31.78 -9.73
N LEU A 230 -22.95 31.58 -10.43
CA LEU A 230 -22.52 30.26 -10.93
C LEU A 230 -22.31 29.27 -9.76
N VAL A 231 -21.60 29.69 -8.71
CA VAL A 231 -21.36 28.88 -7.52
C VAL A 231 -22.67 28.59 -6.78
N ALA A 232 -23.55 29.58 -6.61
CA ALA A 232 -24.86 29.36 -5.99
C ALA A 232 -25.73 28.37 -6.78
N ARG A 233 -25.70 28.42 -8.12
CA ARG A 233 -26.36 27.44 -8.99
C ARG A 233 -25.77 26.05 -8.87
N HIS A 234 -24.44 25.94 -8.76
CA HIS A 234 -23.80 24.66 -8.49
C HIS A 234 -24.22 24.11 -7.13
N ARG A 235 -24.18 24.94 -6.08
CA ARG A 235 -24.60 24.59 -4.72
C ARG A 235 -26.03 24.05 -4.69
N ILE A 236 -27.00 24.80 -5.23
CA ILE A 236 -28.40 24.36 -5.22
C ILE A 236 -28.58 23.05 -5.98
N GLN A 237 -27.85 22.83 -7.08
CA GLN A 237 -27.90 21.56 -7.81
C GLN A 237 -27.40 20.37 -6.96
N ARG A 238 -26.37 20.57 -6.14
CA ARG A 238 -25.91 19.56 -5.16
C ARG A 238 -26.96 19.33 -4.07
N LEU A 239 -27.63 20.39 -3.60
CA LEU A 239 -28.69 20.29 -2.59
C LEU A 239 -29.98 19.67 -3.13
N GLN A 240 -30.33 19.85 -4.40
CA GLN A 240 -31.46 19.17 -5.06
C GLN A 240 -31.29 17.65 -5.04
N ALA A 241 -30.05 17.14 -5.20
CA ALA A 241 -29.77 15.71 -5.05
C ALA A 241 -30.03 15.22 -3.61
N LEU A 242 -29.69 16.03 -2.60
CA LEU A 242 -29.99 15.75 -1.19
C LEU A 242 -31.50 15.78 -0.93
N MET A 243 -32.22 16.79 -1.44
CA MET A 243 -33.68 16.91 -1.35
C MET A 243 -34.38 15.69 -1.97
N ALA A 244 -33.97 15.28 -3.18
CA ALA A 244 -34.49 14.10 -3.86
C ALA A 244 -34.19 12.81 -3.05
N GLY A 245 -32.99 12.68 -2.51
CA GLY A 245 -32.59 11.58 -1.63
C GLY A 245 -33.44 11.50 -0.36
N PHE A 246 -33.68 12.64 0.28
CA PHE A 246 -34.55 12.77 1.44
C PHE A 246 -36.00 12.37 1.10
N ALA A 247 -36.58 12.97 0.05
CA ALA A 247 -37.94 12.68 -0.40
C ALA A 247 -38.16 11.19 -0.70
N LYS A 248 -37.18 10.53 -1.34
CA LYS A 248 -37.23 9.10 -1.64
C LYS A 248 -37.33 8.23 -0.38
N LYS A 249 -36.76 8.68 0.74
CA LYS A 249 -36.72 7.95 2.02
C LYS A 249 -37.81 8.37 3.00
N ALA A 250 -38.39 9.56 2.83
CA ALA A 250 -39.39 10.16 3.72
C ALA A 250 -40.84 9.70 3.43
N LYS A 251 -41.04 8.50 2.87
CA LYS A 251 -42.37 8.01 2.43
C LYS A 251 -43.39 7.82 3.56
N ALA A 252 -42.92 7.54 4.79
CA ALA A 252 -43.75 7.23 5.95
C ALA A 252 -43.53 8.19 7.14
N GLY A 253 -42.89 9.35 6.91
CA GLY A 253 -42.46 10.29 7.95
C GLY A 253 -41.12 10.95 7.60
N THR A 254 -40.54 11.75 8.50
CA THR A 254 -39.18 12.31 8.31
C THR A 254 -38.16 11.19 8.09
N ALA A 255 -37.25 11.33 7.12
CA ALA A 255 -36.24 10.30 6.89
C ALA A 255 -35.07 10.43 7.88
N LEU A 256 -34.64 9.30 8.44
CA LEU A 256 -33.43 9.21 9.27
C LEU A 256 -32.16 9.53 8.46
N ALA A 257 -31.19 10.23 9.07
CA ALA A 257 -29.92 10.59 8.43
C ALA A 257 -29.24 9.38 7.76
N ARG A 258 -29.11 8.28 8.51
CA ARG A 258 -28.49 7.02 8.06
C ARG A 258 -29.14 6.39 6.82
N ARG A 259 -30.42 6.72 6.53
CA ARG A 259 -31.14 6.23 5.35
C ARG A 259 -30.94 7.13 4.12
N VAL A 260 -30.61 8.40 4.34
CA VAL A 260 -30.43 9.42 3.29
C VAL A 260 -28.95 9.58 2.92
N LEU A 261 -28.04 9.62 3.89
CA LEU A 261 -26.61 9.92 3.70
C LEU A 261 -25.83 8.76 3.05
N THR A 262 -26.02 8.59 1.75
CA THR A 262 -25.19 7.73 0.89
C THR A 262 -23.78 8.32 0.73
N LYS A 263 -22.83 7.52 0.24
CA LYS A 263 -21.45 7.99 -0.04
C LYS A 263 -21.40 9.24 -0.94
N GLU A 264 -22.39 9.41 -1.82
CA GLU A 264 -22.48 10.55 -2.75
C GLU A 264 -23.03 11.81 -2.08
N LEU A 265 -23.91 11.66 -1.08
CA LEU A 265 -24.55 12.78 -0.36
C LEU A 265 -23.79 13.19 0.91
N GLN A 266 -22.93 12.33 1.44
CA GLN A 266 -22.03 12.65 2.56
C GLN A 266 -21.15 13.89 2.30
N PRO A 267 -20.46 14.03 1.15
CA PRO A 267 -19.75 15.26 0.82
C PRO A 267 -20.67 16.48 0.79
N VAL A 268 -21.92 16.35 0.33
CA VAL A 268 -22.86 17.49 0.24
C VAL A 268 -23.20 18.01 1.64
N VAL A 269 -23.50 17.12 2.59
CA VAL A 269 -23.81 17.53 3.97
C VAL A 269 -22.57 18.05 4.70
N SER A 270 -21.42 17.44 4.46
CA SER A 270 -20.13 17.94 4.96
C SER A 270 -19.78 19.33 4.41
N ALA A 271 -20.07 19.58 3.12
CA ALA A 271 -19.74 20.81 2.43
C ALA A 271 -20.59 22.01 2.82
N TYR A 272 -21.91 21.82 2.96
CA TYR A 272 -22.86 22.93 3.08
C TYR A 272 -23.52 23.03 4.45
N PHE A 273 -23.46 21.97 5.26
CA PHE A 273 -24.02 21.96 6.63
C PHE A 273 -22.96 21.61 7.68
N GLY A 274 -21.67 21.58 7.31
CA GLY A 274 -20.58 21.29 8.24
C GLY A 274 -20.73 19.93 8.90
N GLY A 275 -21.35 18.98 8.20
CA GLY A 275 -21.63 17.64 8.69
C GLY A 275 -22.91 17.49 9.52
N ASP A 276 -23.59 18.60 9.85
CA ASP A 276 -24.77 18.65 10.72
C ASP A 276 -26.05 18.26 9.97
N TRP A 277 -26.63 17.13 10.36
CA TRP A 277 -27.90 16.67 9.79
C TRP A 277 -29.10 17.48 10.25
N LEU A 278 -29.11 18.00 11.49
CA LEU A 278 -30.23 18.82 11.98
C LEU A 278 -30.26 20.16 11.24
N ALA A 279 -29.09 20.74 10.96
CA ALA A 279 -29.02 21.90 10.09
C ALA A 279 -29.63 21.60 8.70
N ALA A 280 -29.36 20.43 8.12
CA ALA A 280 -29.98 20.04 6.85
C ALA A 280 -31.51 19.90 6.95
N LEU A 281 -32.05 19.36 8.05
CA LEU A 281 -33.50 19.27 8.28
C LEU A 281 -34.15 20.63 8.50
N ASP A 282 -33.48 21.52 9.24
CA ASP A 282 -33.90 22.90 9.47
C ASP A 282 -33.98 23.69 8.16
N TYR A 283 -33.00 23.51 7.26
CA TYR A 283 -33.04 24.07 5.91
C TYR A 283 -34.23 23.59 5.08
N LEU A 284 -34.57 22.31 5.21
CA LEU A 284 -35.75 21.71 4.58
C LEU A 284 -37.06 22.07 5.32
N GLN A 285 -36.97 22.76 6.46
CA GLN A 285 -38.06 23.15 7.34
C GLN A 285 -38.91 21.95 7.82
N VAL A 286 -38.26 20.81 8.01
CA VAL A 286 -38.92 19.56 8.47
C VAL A 286 -38.46 19.20 9.89
N PRO A 287 -39.36 18.75 10.78
CA PRO A 287 -38.98 18.24 12.10
C PRO A 287 -38.14 16.96 11.99
N ALA A 288 -37.24 16.77 12.96
CA ALA A 288 -36.47 15.53 13.10
C ALA A 288 -37.37 14.31 13.30
N HIS A 289 -36.89 13.15 12.83
CA HIS A 289 -37.58 11.89 13.09
C HIS A 289 -37.50 11.58 14.61
N PRO A 290 -38.55 11.00 15.24
CA PRO A 290 -38.52 10.68 16.67
C PRO A 290 -37.34 9.77 17.09
N ASP A 291 -36.99 8.80 16.23
CA ASP A 291 -35.84 7.91 16.43
C ASP A 291 -34.51 8.48 15.88
N GLU A 292 -34.41 9.79 15.62
CA GLU A 292 -33.16 10.40 15.17
C GLU A 292 -32.21 10.58 16.37
N GLU A 293 -31.21 9.72 16.47
CA GLU A 293 -30.13 9.84 17.44
C GLU A 293 -28.85 10.30 16.76
N ILE A 294 -28.40 11.52 17.08
CA ILE A 294 -27.13 12.05 16.60
C ILE A 294 -26.10 11.88 17.70
N ILE A 295 -25.20 10.93 17.50
CA ILE A 295 -24.06 10.71 18.37
C ILE A 295 -23.10 11.89 18.16
N THR A 296 -23.00 12.80 19.13
CA THR A 296 -22.09 13.96 19.07
C THR A 296 -20.72 13.67 19.69
N ALA A 297 -20.63 12.61 20.50
CA ALA A 297 -19.40 12.10 21.08
C ALA A 297 -19.42 10.56 21.06
N LEU A 298 -18.31 9.95 20.66
CA LEU A 298 -18.17 8.50 20.79
C LEU A 298 -18.05 8.12 22.27
N PRO A 299 -18.59 6.96 22.68
CA PRO A 299 -18.29 6.39 23.98
C PRO A 299 -16.79 6.28 24.20
N GLY A 300 -16.34 6.51 25.44
CA GLY A 300 -14.94 6.24 25.80
C GLY A 300 -14.66 4.73 25.76
N PRO A 301 -13.45 4.31 25.37
CA PRO A 301 -13.06 2.90 25.39
C PRO A 301 -13.09 2.37 26.83
N ARG A 302 -13.75 1.23 27.04
CA ARG A 302 -13.79 0.54 28.34
C ARG A 302 -12.94 -0.71 28.24
N LEU A 303 -11.74 -0.69 28.83
CA LEU A 303 -10.80 -1.80 28.72
C LEU A 303 -10.92 -2.74 29.93
N TYR A 304 -11.07 -4.03 29.66
CA TYR A 304 -11.12 -5.08 30.68
C TYR A 304 -9.81 -5.87 30.66
N VAL A 305 -8.75 -5.22 31.13
CA VAL A 305 -7.39 -5.78 31.27
C VAL A 305 -6.93 -5.44 32.69
N GLY A 306 -6.53 -6.42 33.52
CA GLY A 306 -6.16 -6.18 34.93
C GLY A 306 -7.30 -6.23 35.93
N THR A 307 -8.49 -6.70 35.53
CA THR A 307 -9.67 -6.80 36.41
C THR A 307 -9.56 -7.91 37.46
N SER A 308 -8.65 -8.88 37.28
CA SER A 308 -8.41 -9.96 38.24
C SER A 308 -7.90 -9.47 39.59
N ALA A 309 -6.90 -8.60 39.59
CA ALA A 309 -6.33 -8.02 40.81
C ALA A 309 -7.32 -7.08 41.52
N GLN A 310 -8.10 -6.30 40.75
CA GLN A 310 -9.12 -5.40 41.31
C GLN A 310 -10.33 -6.15 41.87
N ALA A 311 -10.81 -7.17 41.14
CA ALA A 311 -11.93 -7.99 41.57
C ALA A 311 -11.60 -8.83 42.81
N ALA A 312 -10.36 -9.31 42.96
CA ALA A 312 -9.93 -10.00 44.17
C ALA A 312 -10.01 -9.10 45.42
N GLY A 313 -9.61 -7.83 45.31
CA GLY A 313 -9.74 -6.85 46.40
C GLY A 313 -11.19 -6.53 46.75
N VAL A 314 -12.04 -6.25 45.75
CA VAL A 314 -13.47 -5.96 45.96
C VAL A 314 -14.24 -7.18 46.48
N ALA A 315 -13.88 -8.37 46.04
CA ALA A 315 -14.51 -9.61 46.50
C ALA A 315 -14.13 -9.97 47.94
N ALA A 316 -12.89 -9.70 48.35
CA ALA A 316 -12.48 -9.83 49.74
C ALA A 316 -13.29 -8.91 50.67
N GLU A 317 -13.61 -7.70 50.21
CA GLU A 317 -14.51 -6.77 50.93
C GLU A 317 -15.98 -7.25 50.94
N ALA A 318 -16.42 -7.95 49.89
CA ALA A 318 -17.77 -8.50 49.76
C ALA A 318 -17.97 -9.90 50.38
N GLY A 319 -16.91 -10.52 50.91
CA GLY A 319 -16.96 -11.86 51.51
C GLY A 319 -17.14 -13.01 50.51
N ILE A 320 -16.82 -12.79 49.22
CA ILE A 320 -16.89 -13.81 48.17
C ILE A 320 -15.56 -14.56 48.13
N ALA A 321 -15.60 -15.90 48.00
CA ALA A 321 -14.39 -16.70 47.93
C ALA A 321 -13.57 -16.36 46.66
N GLU A 322 -12.25 -16.22 46.80
CA GLU A 322 -11.36 -15.85 45.69
C GLU A 322 -11.47 -16.82 44.49
N THR A 323 -11.67 -18.11 44.77
CA THR A 323 -11.87 -19.14 43.73
C THR A 323 -13.14 -18.94 42.91
N GLU A 324 -14.23 -18.45 43.52
CA GLU A 324 -15.48 -18.15 42.82
C GLU A 324 -15.31 -16.93 41.90
N VAL A 325 -14.57 -15.92 42.37
CA VAL A 325 -14.25 -14.71 41.59
C VAL A 325 -13.38 -15.07 40.40
N GLN A 326 -12.36 -15.91 40.61
CA GLN A 326 -11.51 -16.41 39.52
C GLN A 326 -12.33 -17.19 38.49
N ALA A 327 -13.27 -18.04 38.92
CA ALA A 327 -14.17 -18.77 38.03
C ALA A 327 -15.11 -17.83 37.25
N MET A 328 -15.66 -16.80 37.91
CA MET A 328 -16.53 -15.80 37.27
C MET A 328 -15.76 -14.98 36.22
N LEU A 329 -14.53 -14.58 36.53
CA LEU A 329 -13.67 -13.85 35.59
C LEU A 329 -13.24 -14.73 34.42
N ALA A 330 -12.89 -15.99 34.68
CA ALA A 330 -12.57 -16.94 33.63
C ALA A 330 -13.74 -17.13 32.65
N ALA A 331 -14.96 -17.29 33.19
CA ALA A 331 -16.18 -17.35 32.40
C ALA A 331 -16.42 -16.05 31.59
N PHE A 332 -16.22 -14.87 32.20
CA PHE A 332 -16.36 -13.57 31.53
C PHE A 332 -15.35 -13.38 30.39
N LEU A 333 -14.10 -13.78 30.60
CA LEU A 333 -13.03 -13.73 29.60
C LEU A 333 -13.16 -14.81 28.52
N GLY A 334 -14.13 -15.72 28.64
CA GLY A 334 -14.39 -16.78 27.68
C GLY A 334 -13.33 -17.90 27.71
N GLY A 335 -12.63 -18.08 28.83
CA GLY A 335 -11.52 -19.02 28.98
C GLY A 335 -11.49 -19.75 30.32
N GLY A 336 -10.44 -20.55 30.56
CA GLY A 336 -10.20 -21.23 31.83
C GLY A 336 -9.32 -20.46 32.82
N SER A 337 -8.88 -19.26 32.45
CA SER A 337 -7.98 -18.39 33.22
C SER A 337 -8.71 -17.11 33.63
N SER A 338 -8.52 -16.69 34.88
CA SER A 338 -9.01 -15.41 35.39
C SER A 338 -8.17 -14.21 34.93
N VAL A 339 -7.03 -14.47 34.28
CA VAL A 339 -6.11 -13.49 33.73
C VAL A 339 -6.44 -13.24 32.26
N SER A 340 -6.47 -11.97 31.85
CA SER A 340 -6.73 -11.62 30.45
C SER A 340 -5.58 -12.11 29.54
N PRO A 341 -5.86 -12.56 28.29
CA PRO A 341 -4.81 -12.89 27.31
C PRO A 341 -3.78 -11.77 27.10
N VAL A 342 -4.21 -10.51 27.25
CA VAL A 342 -3.34 -9.33 27.15
C VAL A 342 -2.34 -9.31 28.30
N GLU A 343 -2.77 -9.65 29.52
CA GLU A 343 -1.91 -9.70 30.70
C GLU A 343 -0.93 -10.86 30.63
N GLU A 344 -1.36 -12.06 30.23
CA GLU A 344 -0.47 -13.21 30.05
C GLU A 344 0.65 -12.89 29.05
N ARG A 345 0.31 -12.28 27.92
CA ARG A 345 1.29 -11.87 26.91
C ARG A 345 2.18 -10.73 27.38
N THR A 346 1.64 -9.77 28.14
CA THR A 346 2.45 -8.70 28.74
C THR A 346 3.48 -9.27 29.72
N ALA A 347 3.11 -10.28 30.51
CA ALA A 347 4.05 -10.99 31.37
C ALA A 347 5.14 -11.72 30.58
N ALA A 348 4.76 -12.46 29.54
CA ALA A 348 5.72 -13.15 28.67
C ALA A 348 6.70 -12.19 27.97
N LEU A 349 6.24 -10.99 27.57
CA LEU A 349 7.11 -9.95 27.01
C LEU A 349 8.17 -9.47 28.01
N ARG A 350 7.87 -9.43 29.31
CA ARG A 350 8.85 -9.11 30.35
C ARG A 350 9.86 -10.23 30.54
N SER A 351 9.40 -11.48 30.62
CA SER A 351 10.26 -12.66 30.70
C SER A 351 11.22 -12.71 29.50
N TRP A 352 10.67 -12.46 28.31
CA TRP A 352 11.45 -12.36 27.08
C TRP A 352 12.47 -11.23 27.13
N TRP A 353 12.07 -10.04 27.59
CA TRP A 353 12.97 -8.88 27.72
C TRP A 353 14.18 -9.19 28.61
N SER A 354 13.97 -9.95 29.69
CA SER A 354 15.06 -10.39 30.56
C SER A 354 16.05 -11.30 29.82
N GLY A 355 15.56 -12.25 29.03
CA GLY A 355 16.41 -13.11 28.19
C GLY A 355 17.14 -12.33 27.11
N PHE A 356 16.46 -11.39 26.46
CA PHE A 356 17.03 -10.47 25.49
C PHE A 356 18.15 -9.59 26.08
N ASP A 357 17.91 -8.99 27.24
CA ASP A 357 18.92 -8.19 27.93
C ASP A 357 20.15 -9.04 28.28
N GLN A 358 19.94 -10.24 28.81
CA GLN A 358 21.01 -11.15 29.15
C GLN A 358 21.85 -11.55 27.93
N ALA A 359 21.20 -11.87 26.80
CA ALA A 359 21.89 -12.23 25.56
C ALA A 359 22.84 -11.12 25.08
N HIS A 360 22.39 -9.86 25.11
CA HIS A 360 23.24 -8.71 24.79
C HIS A 360 24.32 -8.45 25.83
N ALA A 361 24.02 -8.62 27.13
CA ALA A 361 24.97 -8.34 28.21
C ALA A 361 26.18 -9.29 28.21
N VAL A 362 26.01 -10.54 27.78
CA VAL A 362 27.09 -11.54 27.75
C VAL A 362 27.88 -11.56 26.44
N GLN A 363 27.43 -10.86 25.40
CA GLN A 363 28.08 -10.87 24.09
C GLN A 363 29.53 -10.40 24.21
N SER A 364 30.51 -11.17 23.73
CA SER A 364 31.94 -10.82 23.78
C SER A 364 32.60 -10.92 22.40
N PRO A 365 33.75 -10.25 22.18
CA PRO A 365 34.53 -10.43 20.96
C PRO A 365 34.76 -11.92 20.65
N GLY A 366 34.60 -12.31 19.39
CA GLY A 366 34.71 -13.70 18.95
C GLY A 366 33.42 -14.55 19.08
N MET A 367 32.36 -14.04 19.72
CA MET A 367 31.03 -14.65 19.62
C MET A 367 30.39 -14.38 18.25
N THR A 368 29.33 -15.10 17.91
CA THR A 368 28.48 -14.76 16.77
C THR A 368 27.74 -13.45 17.02
N SER A 369 27.44 -12.74 15.92
CA SER A 369 26.56 -11.58 15.97
C SER A 369 25.19 -11.99 16.53
N LEU A 370 24.57 -11.10 17.31
CA LEU A 370 23.17 -11.26 17.74
C LEU A 370 22.17 -10.92 16.62
N TRP A 371 22.64 -10.71 15.39
CA TRP A 371 21.79 -10.58 14.22
C TRP A 371 20.92 -11.82 14.05
N GLY A 372 19.60 -11.65 13.95
CA GLY A 372 18.62 -12.75 13.97
C GLY A 372 18.11 -13.14 15.37
N LEU A 373 18.48 -12.40 16.43
CA LEU A 373 17.79 -12.53 17.72
C LEU A 373 16.34 -12.03 17.63
N ILE A 374 16.13 -10.94 16.90
CA ILE A 374 14.81 -10.50 16.43
C ILE A 374 14.78 -10.74 14.91
N ASP A 375 14.23 -11.89 14.50
CA ASP A 375 14.21 -12.31 13.10
C ASP A 375 13.17 -11.55 12.27
N GLU A 376 13.61 -10.82 11.25
CA GLU A 376 12.72 -10.20 10.26
C GLU A 376 12.44 -11.13 9.06
N GLU A 377 13.44 -11.90 8.62
CA GLU A 377 13.39 -12.78 7.44
C GLU A 377 13.70 -14.24 7.81
N LEU A 378 13.03 -15.18 7.13
CA LEU A 378 13.23 -16.63 7.28
C LEU A 378 14.45 -17.14 6.50
N MET A 379 14.80 -16.45 5.41
CA MET A 379 15.82 -16.83 4.45
C MET A 379 16.59 -15.58 4.05
N SER A 380 17.89 -15.55 4.32
CA SER A 380 18.78 -14.50 3.87
C SER A 380 19.79 -15.06 2.86
N LEU A 381 19.86 -14.42 1.70
CA LEU A 381 20.86 -14.71 0.67
C LEU A 381 21.73 -13.47 0.51
N SER A 382 22.63 -13.27 1.47
CA SER A 382 23.60 -12.17 1.46
C SER A 382 25.01 -12.67 1.19
N ARG A 383 25.96 -11.74 1.01
CA ARG A 383 27.38 -12.06 0.81
C ARG A 383 28.00 -12.80 2.01
N THR A 384 27.46 -12.59 3.20
CA THR A 384 28.03 -13.03 4.48
C THR A 384 27.18 -14.09 5.19
N GLU A 385 25.89 -14.16 4.87
CA GLU A 385 24.93 -15.12 5.46
C GLU A 385 24.18 -15.80 4.32
N GLN A 386 24.29 -17.12 4.26
CA GLN A 386 23.83 -17.94 3.16
C GLN A 386 22.87 -19.01 3.65
N GLY A 387 21.57 -18.81 3.44
CA GLY A 387 20.52 -19.80 3.70
C GLY A 387 19.51 -19.38 4.76
N PHE A 388 18.99 -20.36 5.50
CA PHE A 388 18.00 -20.12 6.57
C PHE A 388 18.65 -19.39 7.73
N THR A 389 17.98 -18.35 8.23
CA THR A 389 18.42 -17.59 9.40
C THR A 389 18.53 -18.54 10.59
N PRO A 390 19.65 -18.52 11.36
CA PRO A 390 19.98 -19.57 12.33
C PRO A 390 19.09 -19.65 13.59
N GLN A 391 17.90 -19.05 13.58
CA GLN A 391 16.96 -19.03 14.71
C GLN A 391 17.64 -18.71 16.03
N LEU A 392 18.45 -17.65 16.04
CA LEU A 392 19.41 -17.40 17.11
C LEU A 392 18.74 -17.26 18.47
N TYR A 393 17.49 -16.80 18.49
CA TYR A 393 16.65 -16.76 19.67
C TYR A 393 16.49 -18.12 20.38
N GLN A 394 16.49 -19.24 19.67
CA GLN A 394 16.44 -20.59 20.27
C GLN A 394 17.73 -20.94 21.03
N GLN A 395 18.85 -20.33 20.65
CA GLN A 395 20.16 -20.57 21.25
C GLN A 395 20.45 -19.60 22.39
N CYS A 396 19.91 -18.38 22.31
CA CYS A 396 20.21 -17.28 23.23
C CYS A 396 19.18 -17.11 24.35
N LEU A 397 17.95 -17.58 24.17
CA LEU A 397 16.87 -17.38 25.15
C LEU A 397 16.62 -18.64 26.00
N PRO A 398 16.15 -18.46 27.25
CA PRO A 398 15.75 -19.58 28.10
C PRO A 398 14.62 -20.44 27.50
N ALA A 399 14.66 -21.76 27.73
CA ALA A 399 13.71 -22.71 27.14
C ALA A 399 12.26 -22.49 27.60
N ASP A 400 12.06 -22.09 28.85
CA ASP A 400 10.76 -21.73 29.43
C ASP A 400 10.16 -20.49 28.74
N VAL A 401 10.97 -19.47 28.46
CA VAL A 401 10.54 -18.30 27.68
C VAL A 401 10.12 -18.70 26.26
N LEU A 402 10.88 -19.59 25.61
CA LEU A 402 10.55 -20.08 24.27
C LEU A 402 9.24 -20.87 24.25
N GLU A 403 9.02 -21.73 25.24
CA GLU A 403 7.77 -22.49 25.40
C GLU A 403 6.59 -21.57 25.65
N GLU A 404 6.75 -20.58 26.54
CA GLU A 404 5.72 -19.59 26.85
C GLU A 404 5.33 -18.77 25.62
N VAL A 405 6.31 -18.23 24.88
CA VAL A 405 6.07 -17.49 23.63
C VAL A 405 5.43 -18.39 22.57
N GLY A 406 5.93 -19.62 22.43
CA GLY A 406 5.40 -20.62 21.49
C GLY A 406 3.93 -20.94 21.76
N ARG A 407 3.53 -21.06 23.03
CA ARG A 407 2.14 -21.27 23.46
C ARG A 407 1.28 -20.03 23.24
N LEU A 408 1.74 -18.87 23.72
CA LEU A 408 0.93 -17.65 23.72
C LEU A 408 0.71 -17.09 22.33
N TRP A 409 1.70 -17.17 21.41
CA TRP A 409 1.58 -16.73 20.02
C TRP A 409 1.39 -17.87 19.02
N ALA A 410 0.90 -19.03 19.47
CA ALA A 410 0.69 -20.23 18.63
C ALA A 410 -0.29 -20.02 17.48
N THR A 411 -1.17 -19.01 17.57
CA THR A 411 -2.30 -18.81 16.64
C THR A 411 -2.47 -17.36 16.22
N VAL A 412 -3.10 -17.19 15.06
CA VAL A 412 -3.47 -15.89 14.46
C VAL A 412 -4.81 -15.99 13.74
N THR A 413 -5.42 -14.85 13.47
CA THR A 413 -6.55 -14.75 12.55
C THR A 413 -6.15 -14.00 11.28
N LEU A 414 -6.64 -14.50 10.14
CA LEU A 414 -6.45 -13.87 8.84
C LEU A 414 -7.58 -12.87 8.59
N GLN A 415 -7.24 -11.65 8.19
CA GLN A 415 -8.21 -10.56 7.95
C GLN A 415 -9.36 -10.96 7.00
N ARG A 416 -9.07 -11.75 5.96
CA ARG A 416 -10.05 -12.24 4.97
C ARG A 416 -10.88 -13.43 5.44
N TYR A 417 -10.43 -14.15 6.46
CA TYR A 417 -11.06 -15.36 6.99
C TYR A 417 -11.24 -15.25 8.51
N PRO A 418 -11.94 -14.22 8.99
CA PRO A 418 -11.95 -13.91 10.41
C PRO A 418 -12.81 -14.86 11.25
N GLY A 419 -13.61 -15.72 10.61
CA GLY A 419 -14.36 -16.77 11.31
C GLY A 419 -13.49 -17.92 11.82
N ARG A 420 -12.17 -17.92 11.52
CA ARG A 420 -11.25 -18.98 11.90
C ARG A 420 -9.97 -18.46 12.53
N ILE A 421 -9.50 -19.18 13.53
CA ILE A 421 -8.18 -18.99 14.16
C ILE A 421 -7.26 -20.08 13.64
N VAL A 422 -6.22 -19.69 12.91
CA VAL A 422 -5.27 -20.59 12.25
C VAL A 422 -3.94 -20.59 12.99
N SER A 423 -3.10 -21.57 12.69
CA SER A 423 -1.76 -21.70 13.25
C SER A 423 -0.89 -20.49 12.88
N ASN A 424 -0.06 -20.06 13.83
CA ASN A 424 1.01 -19.12 13.59
C ASN A 424 2.32 -19.90 13.36
N PRO A 425 2.88 -19.88 12.14
CA PRO A 425 4.14 -20.55 11.87
C PRO A 425 5.35 -19.77 12.42
N ARG A 426 5.19 -18.51 12.85
CA ARG A 426 6.27 -17.66 13.38
C ARG A 426 5.86 -16.97 14.68
N PRO A 427 5.67 -17.73 15.78
CA PRO A 427 5.25 -17.17 17.08
C PRO A 427 6.20 -16.10 17.60
N HIS A 428 7.51 -16.35 17.50
CA HIS A 428 8.52 -15.40 17.97
C HIS A 428 8.54 -14.09 17.18
N GLN A 429 8.26 -14.12 15.87
CA GLN A 429 8.21 -12.90 15.06
C GLN A 429 7.11 -11.96 15.52
N ILE A 430 5.87 -12.45 15.66
CA ILE A 430 4.73 -11.61 16.09
C ILE A 430 4.93 -11.11 17.51
N MET A 431 5.51 -11.92 18.39
CA MET A 431 5.89 -11.51 19.73
C MET A 431 6.90 -10.34 19.67
N ALA A 432 7.97 -10.45 18.88
CA ALA A 432 8.96 -9.39 18.76
C ALA A 432 8.37 -8.11 18.14
N ASP A 433 7.50 -8.22 17.13
CA ASP A 433 6.74 -7.09 16.57
C ASP A 433 5.88 -6.39 17.64
N THR A 434 5.42 -7.15 18.64
CA THR A 434 4.65 -6.61 19.78
C THR A 434 5.51 -5.70 20.67
N LEU A 435 6.85 -5.93 20.76
CA LEU A 435 7.78 -5.01 21.42
C LEU A 435 8.05 -3.73 20.63
N GLY A 436 7.89 -3.75 19.30
CA GLY A 436 8.03 -2.61 18.37
C GLY A 436 9.18 -1.64 18.69
N PRO A 437 8.96 -0.31 18.81
CA PRO A 437 10.06 0.67 18.88
C PRO A 437 11.14 0.43 19.94
N ALA A 438 10.79 -0.14 21.10
CA ALA A 438 11.78 -0.45 22.13
C ALA A 438 12.70 -1.59 21.68
N GLY A 439 12.13 -2.67 21.15
CA GLY A 439 12.88 -3.79 20.58
C GLY A 439 13.76 -3.33 19.41
N GLU A 440 13.19 -2.57 18.47
CA GLU A 440 13.91 -2.01 17.31
C GLU A 440 15.13 -1.19 17.73
N PHE A 441 14.95 -0.25 18.67
CA PHE A 441 16.02 0.65 19.10
C PHE A 441 17.10 -0.08 19.88
N TRP A 442 16.73 -0.81 20.95
CA TRP A 442 17.71 -1.43 21.84
C TRP A 442 18.44 -2.60 21.19
N HIS A 443 17.77 -3.35 20.30
CA HIS A 443 18.44 -4.35 19.49
C HIS A 443 19.34 -3.70 18.44
N GLY A 444 18.83 -2.69 17.73
CA GLY A 444 19.54 -2.00 16.67
C GLY A 444 20.83 -1.31 17.15
N VAL A 445 20.79 -0.60 18.28
CA VAL A 445 21.98 0.07 18.82
C VAL A 445 23.04 -0.94 19.29
N GLY A 446 22.61 -2.09 19.85
CA GLY A 446 23.51 -3.19 20.19
C GLY A 446 24.18 -3.80 18.96
N LEU A 447 23.42 -4.02 17.88
CA LEU A 447 23.96 -4.47 16.60
C LEU A 447 24.90 -3.44 15.97
N THR A 448 24.59 -2.15 16.08
CA THR A 448 25.47 -1.07 15.60
C THR A 448 26.81 -1.12 16.35
N ALA A 449 26.80 -1.25 17.68
CA ALA A 449 28.02 -1.42 18.47
C ALA A 449 28.82 -2.66 18.06
N TRP A 450 28.14 -3.79 17.84
CA TRP A 450 28.78 -5.00 17.33
C TRP A 450 29.42 -4.77 15.97
N PHE A 451 28.71 -4.21 14.99
CA PHE A 451 29.25 -4.06 13.63
C PHE A 451 30.32 -2.97 13.50
N VAL A 452 30.34 -1.97 14.39
CA VAL A 452 31.43 -0.98 14.47
C VAL A 452 32.71 -1.61 15.04
N CYS A 453 32.59 -2.66 15.88
CA CYS A 453 33.75 -3.25 16.58
C CYS A 453 34.20 -4.62 16.05
N GLU A 454 33.31 -5.44 15.50
CA GLU A 454 33.53 -6.86 15.12
C GLU A 454 32.87 -7.20 13.76
N GLY A 455 32.45 -6.19 13.00
CA GLY A 455 31.64 -6.35 11.79
C GLY A 455 32.39 -6.19 10.47
N PRO A 456 31.85 -6.70 9.35
CA PRO A 456 32.35 -6.33 8.03
C PRO A 456 31.99 -4.87 7.64
N TYR A 457 30.92 -4.33 8.20
CA TYR A 457 30.42 -2.97 7.95
C TYR A 457 29.26 -2.64 8.91
N SER A 458 29.19 -1.40 9.40
CA SER A 458 28.03 -0.86 10.12
C SER A 458 27.27 0.17 9.27
N ARG A 459 25.93 0.12 9.30
CA ARG A 459 25.06 1.07 8.55
C ARG A 459 25.14 2.52 9.07
N THR A 460 25.58 2.69 10.31
CA THR A 460 25.75 4.00 10.96
C THR A 460 26.89 3.94 11.99
N THR A 461 27.39 5.10 12.40
CA THR A 461 28.33 5.23 13.53
C THR A 461 27.55 5.35 14.85
N LEU A 462 28.23 5.12 15.98
CA LEU A 462 27.61 5.25 17.31
C LEU A 462 27.24 6.72 17.60
N GLY A 463 28.08 7.67 17.19
CA GLY A 463 27.81 9.11 17.29
C GLY A 463 26.66 9.62 16.40
N ARG A 464 26.10 8.78 15.51
CA ARG A 464 24.92 9.09 14.67
C ARG A 464 23.69 8.26 15.01
N ALA A 465 23.74 7.47 16.09
CA ALA A 465 22.64 6.59 16.48
C ALA A 465 21.33 7.35 16.76
N ASP A 466 21.41 8.58 17.30
CA ASP A 466 20.26 9.45 17.55
C ASP A 466 19.48 9.79 16.27
N ARG A 467 20.20 10.10 15.18
CA ARG A 467 19.61 10.43 13.88
C ARG A 467 19.10 9.18 13.18
N TYR A 468 19.89 8.12 13.19
CA TYR A 468 19.54 6.86 12.52
C TYR A 468 18.28 6.23 13.13
N TYR A 469 18.16 6.21 14.46
CA TYR A 469 17.00 5.66 15.18
C TYR A 469 15.94 6.71 15.57
N SER A 470 15.96 7.89 14.93
CA SER A 470 15.09 9.01 15.26
C SER A 470 13.59 8.66 15.28
N LYS A 471 13.14 7.78 14.37
CA LYS A 471 11.75 7.30 14.33
C LYS A 471 11.36 6.51 15.58
N SER A 472 12.14 5.50 15.96
CA SER A 472 11.87 4.67 17.14
C SER A 472 12.01 5.50 18.42
N LEU A 473 12.97 6.42 18.48
CA LEU A 473 13.14 7.37 19.59
C LEU A 473 11.97 8.35 19.74
N ALA A 474 11.45 8.87 18.63
CA ALA A 474 10.26 9.73 18.63
C ALA A 474 9.02 8.96 19.14
N ALA A 475 8.86 7.69 18.74
CA ALA A 475 7.78 6.84 19.21
C ALA A 475 7.89 6.53 20.71
N LEU A 476 9.09 6.24 21.22
CA LEU A 476 9.34 6.05 22.65
C LEU A 476 9.04 7.33 23.47
N ARG A 477 9.43 8.50 22.96
CA ARG A 477 9.10 9.79 23.58
C ARG A 477 7.60 10.06 23.59
N ALA A 478 6.90 9.77 22.49
CA ALA A 478 5.45 9.91 22.41
C ALA A 478 4.71 8.98 23.38
N ALA A 479 5.29 7.81 23.67
CA ALA A 479 4.81 6.87 24.69
C ALA A 479 5.18 7.27 26.15
N GLY A 480 5.81 8.44 26.36
CA GLY A 480 6.26 8.87 27.69
C GLY A 480 7.44 8.08 28.26
N CYS A 481 8.16 7.33 27.41
CA CYS A 481 9.25 6.43 27.79
C CYS A 481 10.57 6.81 27.09
N PRO A 482 11.07 8.06 27.22
CA PRO A 482 12.21 8.54 26.47
C PRO A 482 13.51 7.81 26.85
N VAL A 483 14.45 7.78 25.90
CA VAL A 483 15.84 7.38 26.17
C VAL A 483 16.62 8.62 26.63
N ASP A 484 17.43 8.49 27.67
CA ASP A 484 18.22 9.60 28.22
C ASP A 484 19.15 10.19 27.15
N THR A 485 19.15 11.52 27.01
CA THR A 485 20.01 12.21 26.03
C THR A 485 21.52 12.09 26.32
N SER A 486 21.90 11.85 27.58
CA SER A 486 23.30 11.61 27.98
C SER A 486 23.87 10.34 27.34
N PHE A 487 23.03 9.32 27.11
CA PHE A 487 23.39 8.07 26.44
C PHE A 487 24.10 8.31 25.11
N PHE A 488 23.58 9.20 24.27
CA PHE A 488 24.13 9.48 22.94
C PHE A 488 25.47 10.21 23.01
N ARG A 489 25.66 11.09 24.00
CA ARG A 489 26.95 11.76 24.22
C ARG A 489 28.01 10.78 24.71
N GLU A 490 27.64 9.87 25.62
CA GLU A 490 28.54 8.83 26.10
C GLU A 490 28.86 7.79 25.00
N LEU A 491 27.92 7.48 24.12
CA LEU A 491 28.15 6.62 22.95
C LEU A 491 29.17 7.22 21.97
N ASP A 492 29.03 8.50 21.66
CA ASP A 492 29.98 9.21 20.80
C ASP A 492 31.38 9.27 21.44
N ALA A 493 31.46 9.57 22.74
CA ALA A 493 32.72 9.54 23.48
C ALA A 493 33.34 8.13 23.50
N ALA A 494 32.53 7.08 23.69
CA ALA A 494 33.00 5.70 23.69
C ALA A 494 33.54 5.28 22.31
N GLU A 495 32.93 5.75 21.21
CA GLU A 495 33.41 5.50 19.85
C GLU A 495 34.79 6.12 19.58
N GLN A 496 35.05 7.30 20.15
CA GLN A 496 36.35 7.98 20.06
C GLN A 496 37.44 7.26 20.87
N MET A 497 37.07 6.47 21.87
CA MET A 497 37.99 5.67 22.69
C MET A 497 38.25 4.27 22.14
N LEU A 498 37.55 3.85 21.07
CA LEU A 498 37.78 2.57 20.43
C LEU A 498 39.19 2.53 19.78
N GLY A 499 39.83 1.36 19.87
CA GLY A 499 41.15 1.11 19.30
C GLY A 499 41.21 1.31 17.77
N PRO A 500 42.43 1.30 17.21
CA PRO A 500 42.62 1.38 15.76
C PRO A 500 41.94 0.20 15.07
N GLU A 501 41.59 0.41 13.80
CA GLU A 501 40.96 -0.58 12.96
C GLU A 501 41.98 -1.67 12.56
N GLU A 502 41.71 -2.91 12.96
CA GLU A 502 42.52 -4.10 12.66
C GLU A 502 41.81 -4.94 11.59
N ASP A 503 42.44 -5.14 10.43
CA ASP A 503 41.91 -6.02 9.37
C ASP A 503 42.01 -7.49 9.80
N ILE A 504 40.87 -8.17 9.89
CA ILE A 504 40.77 -9.64 10.04
C ILE A 504 40.64 -10.24 8.64
N THR A 505 41.64 -11.03 8.25
CA THR A 505 41.62 -11.80 7.01
C THR A 505 41.15 -13.24 7.27
N ASP A 506 39.96 -13.57 6.79
CA ASP A 506 39.52 -14.97 6.69
C ASP A 506 40.24 -15.61 5.49
N SER A 507 41.21 -16.49 5.75
CA SER A 507 41.93 -17.22 4.69
C SER A 507 41.42 -18.65 4.57
N THR A 508 40.94 -19.04 3.40
CA THR A 508 40.67 -20.45 3.06
C THR A 508 41.71 -20.96 2.07
N GLY A 509 42.36 -22.07 2.42
CA GLY A 509 43.30 -22.78 1.56
C GLY A 509 42.61 -23.89 0.79
N SER A 510 42.67 -23.84 -0.54
CA SER A 510 42.20 -24.90 -1.44
C SER A 510 43.41 -25.57 -2.06
N ALA A 511 43.65 -26.84 -1.74
CA ALA A 511 44.70 -27.62 -2.39
C ALA A 511 44.17 -28.24 -3.69
N VAL A 512 44.81 -27.94 -4.82
CA VAL A 512 44.53 -28.54 -6.11
C VAL A 512 45.72 -29.40 -6.50
N GLU A 513 45.51 -30.70 -6.71
CA GLU A 513 46.54 -31.58 -7.26
C GLU A 513 46.70 -31.35 -8.75
N THR A 514 47.94 -31.11 -9.18
CA THR A 514 48.30 -31.02 -10.60
C THR A 514 49.33 -32.09 -10.93
N PRO A 515 49.54 -32.43 -12.22
CA PRO A 515 50.54 -33.43 -12.65
C PRO A 515 51.99 -33.10 -12.27
N TYR A 516 52.25 -31.88 -11.79
CA TYR A 516 53.57 -31.39 -11.40
C TYR A 516 53.69 -31.11 -9.88
N GLY A 517 52.66 -31.44 -9.09
CA GLY A 517 52.64 -31.28 -7.64
C GLY A 517 51.34 -30.67 -7.10
N GLN A 518 51.21 -30.66 -5.76
CA GLN A 518 50.08 -30.05 -5.06
C GLN A 518 50.25 -28.53 -5.01
N VAL A 519 49.33 -27.78 -5.61
CA VAL A 519 49.30 -26.32 -5.54
C VAL A 519 48.24 -25.90 -4.53
N ILE A 520 48.68 -25.28 -3.44
CA ILE A 520 47.76 -24.74 -2.42
C ILE A 520 47.44 -23.29 -2.80
N PHE A 521 46.22 -23.07 -3.27
CA PHE A 521 45.68 -21.72 -3.47
C PHE A 521 45.12 -21.22 -2.14
N THR A 522 45.84 -20.31 -1.49
CA THR A 522 45.32 -19.55 -0.36
C THR A 522 44.58 -18.33 -0.89
N SER A 523 43.25 -18.34 -0.82
CA SER A 523 42.44 -17.16 -1.11
C SER A 523 42.09 -16.51 0.23
N GLY A 524 42.66 -15.34 0.50
CA GLY A 524 42.26 -14.48 1.61
C GLY A 524 41.19 -13.51 1.11
N MET A 525 39.95 -13.64 1.60
CA MET A 525 38.92 -12.65 1.25
C MET A 525 37.90 -12.49 2.37
N GLY A 526 38.13 -11.43 3.15
CA GLY A 526 37.21 -10.84 4.11
C GLY A 526 37.86 -9.56 4.62
N ARG A 527 37.27 -8.40 4.34
CA ARG A 527 37.66 -7.13 4.96
C ARG A 527 36.77 -6.95 6.19
N ARG A 528 36.91 -7.85 7.17
CA ARG A 528 36.29 -7.67 8.48
C ARG A 528 37.23 -6.79 9.27
N THR A 529 36.72 -5.74 9.89
CA THR A 529 37.55 -4.88 10.69
C THR A 529 37.16 -4.98 12.14
N ARG A 530 38.19 -5.07 13.00
CA ARG A 530 38.03 -5.15 14.44
C ARG A 530 38.55 -3.89 15.08
N ARG A 531 37.82 -3.40 16.09
CA ARG A 531 38.28 -2.33 16.97
C ARG A 531 38.21 -2.81 18.41
N LYS A 532 39.31 -2.66 19.15
CA LYS A 532 39.33 -2.96 20.60
C LYS A 532 38.38 -2.00 21.34
N GLY A 533 37.67 -2.52 22.34
CA GLY A 533 36.78 -1.71 23.20
C GLY A 533 35.29 -2.03 23.08
N PHE A 534 34.91 -3.09 22.35
CA PHE A 534 33.52 -3.53 22.25
C PHE A 534 32.86 -3.75 23.62
N GLU A 535 33.53 -4.41 24.59
CA GLU A 535 32.93 -4.65 25.91
C GLU A 535 32.57 -3.35 26.62
N GLY A 536 33.39 -2.29 26.48
CA GLY A 536 33.10 -0.98 27.06
C GLY A 536 31.84 -0.34 26.47
N VAL A 537 31.66 -0.42 25.14
CA VAL A 537 30.45 0.07 24.46
C VAL A 537 29.23 -0.79 24.82
N ARG A 538 29.37 -2.12 24.84
CA ARG A 538 28.32 -3.06 25.24
C ARG A 538 27.85 -2.79 26.67
N ASP A 539 28.77 -2.60 27.60
CA ASP A 539 28.46 -2.37 29.02
C ASP A 539 27.78 -1.01 29.22
N LEU A 540 28.20 0.01 28.47
CA LEU A 540 27.50 1.30 28.39
C LEU A 540 26.05 1.12 27.92
N ILE A 541 25.83 0.46 26.78
CA ILE A 541 24.49 0.20 26.25
C ILE A 541 23.65 -0.62 27.22
N THR A 542 24.23 -1.65 27.83
CA THR A 542 23.55 -2.53 28.79
C THR A 542 23.12 -1.76 30.04
N ARG A 543 23.98 -0.88 30.58
CA ARG A 543 23.63 0.00 31.72
C ARG A 543 22.42 0.86 31.40
N TYR A 544 22.43 1.56 30.27
CA TYR A 544 21.32 2.43 29.87
C TYR A 544 20.05 1.67 29.51
N ARG A 545 20.17 0.49 28.87
CA ARG A 545 19.03 -0.38 28.57
C ARG A 545 18.35 -0.89 29.85
N ARG A 546 19.14 -1.33 30.83
CA ARG A 546 18.63 -1.80 32.13
C ARG A 546 17.97 -0.69 32.92
N ALA A 547 18.60 0.49 33.00
CA ALA A 547 18.02 1.66 33.64
C ALA A 547 16.70 2.08 32.97
N TRP A 548 16.66 2.09 31.63
CA TRP A 548 15.43 2.35 30.89
C TRP A 548 14.36 1.29 31.16
N ALA A 549 14.73 0.01 31.19
CA ALA A 549 13.77 -1.07 31.44
C ALA A 549 13.17 -1.00 32.85
N GLU A 550 14.00 -0.77 33.87
CA GLU A 550 13.57 -0.59 35.26
C GLU A 550 12.61 0.58 35.40
N GLN A 551 12.87 1.69 34.72
CA GLN A 551 12.05 2.90 34.82
C GLN A 551 10.80 2.86 33.94
N HIS A 552 10.88 2.26 32.74
CA HIS A 552 9.90 2.48 31.68
C HIS A 552 9.26 1.22 31.09
N LEU A 553 9.83 0.01 31.26
CA LEU A 553 9.33 -1.17 30.53
C LEU A 553 7.85 -1.47 30.82
N GLU A 554 7.42 -1.40 32.07
CA GLU A 554 6.02 -1.67 32.45
C GLU A 554 5.07 -0.64 31.83
N THR A 555 5.37 0.65 32.01
CA THR A 555 4.59 1.76 31.44
C THR A 555 4.56 1.68 29.92
N TYR A 556 5.67 1.30 29.30
CA TYR A 556 5.78 1.12 27.87
C TYR A 556 4.88 0.00 27.35
N LEU A 557 4.96 -1.20 27.94
CA LEU A 557 4.11 -2.32 27.56
C LEU A 557 2.63 -2.01 27.79
N GLN A 558 2.30 -1.32 28.89
CA GLN A 558 0.95 -0.83 29.15
C GLN A 558 0.46 0.11 28.05
N HIS A 559 1.28 1.10 27.69
CA HIS A 559 0.97 2.03 26.60
C HIS A 559 0.79 1.28 25.26
N ARG A 560 1.58 0.24 24.99
CA ARG A 560 1.49 -0.55 23.74
C ARG A 560 0.15 -1.24 23.57
N TRP A 561 -0.26 -2.08 24.53
CA TRP A 561 -1.55 -2.76 24.40
C TRP A 561 -2.71 -1.78 24.51
N ARG A 562 -2.62 -0.79 25.40
CA ARG A 562 -3.70 0.18 25.62
C ARG A 562 -3.98 0.98 24.37
N SER A 563 -2.95 1.55 23.74
CA SER A 563 -3.11 2.34 22.52
C SER A 563 -3.72 1.52 21.37
N GLU A 564 -3.31 0.25 21.23
CA GLU A 564 -3.86 -0.63 20.19
C GLU A 564 -5.33 -1.00 20.47
N LEU A 565 -5.68 -1.38 21.70
CA LEU A 565 -7.05 -1.72 22.07
C LEU A 565 -7.99 -0.50 22.04
N GLU A 566 -7.53 0.65 22.53
CA GLU A 566 -8.29 1.91 22.44
C GLU A 566 -8.54 2.27 20.97
N ASN A 567 -7.55 2.14 20.08
CA ASN A 567 -7.74 2.40 18.66
C ASN A 567 -8.80 1.45 18.04
N VAL A 568 -8.80 0.16 18.40
CA VAL A 568 -9.84 -0.78 17.96
C VAL A 568 -11.22 -0.37 18.47
N ALA A 569 -11.33 -0.02 19.75
CA ALA A 569 -12.59 0.42 20.36
C ALA A 569 -13.13 1.70 19.69
N HIS A 570 -12.29 2.71 19.47
CA HIS A 570 -12.67 3.94 18.77
C HIS A 570 -13.15 3.65 17.34
N GLN A 571 -12.49 2.75 16.61
CA GLN A 571 -12.92 2.38 15.26
C GLN A 571 -14.24 1.61 15.25
N LEU A 572 -14.47 0.75 16.24
CA LEU A 572 -15.74 0.06 16.46
C LEU A 572 -16.86 1.07 16.75
N HIS A 573 -16.68 1.95 17.72
CA HIS A 573 -17.66 2.97 18.10
C HIS A 573 -17.98 3.90 16.94
N ARG A 574 -16.96 4.32 16.17
CA ARG A 574 -17.15 5.10 14.94
C ARG A 574 -17.96 4.35 13.89
N HIS A 575 -17.72 3.04 13.73
CA HIS A 575 -18.50 2.21 12.81
C HIS A 575 -19.97 2.18 13.23
N VAL A 576 -20.23 1.93 14.51
CA VAL A 576 -21.59 1.89 15.07
C VAL A 576 -22.26 3.25 14.91
N ALA A 577 -21.57 4.35 15.20
CA ALA A 577 -22.11 5.69 15.02
C ALA A 577 -22.43 6.01 13.56
N ALA A 578 -21.58 5.61 12.62
CA ALA A 578 -21.79 5.87 11.20
C ALA A 578 -22.84 4.95 10.54
N LYS A 579 -23.05 3.73 11.05
CA LYS A 579 -23.91 2.71 10.43
C LYS A 579 -25.17 2.36 11.24
N GLY A 580 -25.23 2.77 12.49
CA GLY A 580 -26.30 2.45 13.43
C GLY A 580 -26.38 0.97 13.83
N LYS A 581 -25.32 0.19 13.58
CA LYS A 581 -25.24 -1.24 13.94
C LYS A 581 -23.78 -1.68 14.11
N PRO A 582 -23.52 -2.72 14.93
CA PRO A 582 -22.20 -3.33 15.04
C PRO A 582 -21.66 -3.82 13.69
N PRO A 583 -20.33 -3.73 13.46
CA PRO A 583 -19.70 -4.29 12.28
C PRO A 583 -19.88 -5.81 12.24
N THR A 584 -19.98 -6.38 11.04
CA THR A 584 -19.83 -7.83 10.89
C THR A 584 -18.40 -8.26 11.25
N LEU A 585 -18.17 -9.54 11.54
CA LEU A 585 -16.83 -10.05 11.84
C LEU A 585 -15.80 -9.71 10.75
N ILE A 586 -16.21 -9.74 9.47
CA ILE A 586 -15.39 -9.32 8.31
C ILE A 586 -15.11 -7.81 8.29
N GLN A 587 -16.03 -6.99 8.78
CA GLN A 587 -15.81 -5.55 8.87
C GLN A 587 -14.90 -5.21 10.06
N PHE A 588 -15.08 -5.88 11.20
CA PHE A 588 -14.28 -5.73 12.40
C PHE A 588 -12.83 -6.17 12.18
N SER A 589 -12.60 -7.33 11.54
CA SER A 589 -11.25 -7.85 11.26
C SER A 589 -10.38 -6.86 10.47
N ARG A 590 -10.98 -5.98 9.65
CA ARG A 590 -10.23 -5.01 8.85
C ARG A 590 -9.39 -4.04 9.65
N PHE A 591 -9.74 -3.80 10.90
CA PHE A 591 -8.99 -2.91 11.80
C PHE A 591 -8.58 -3.58 13.11
N ALA A 592 -9.11 -4.77 13.43
CA ALA A 592 -8.84 -5.47 14.67
C ALA A 592 -7.79 -6.59 14.56
N THR A 593 -7.54 -7.14 13.36
CA THR A 593 -6.68 -8.33 13.19
C THR A 593 -5.26 -8.17 13.75
N GLU A 594 -4.63 -7.00 13.57
CA GLU A 594 -3.28 -6.77 14.07
C GLU A 594 -3.23 -6.83 15.60
N ALA A 595 -4.12 -6.08 16.27
CA ALA A 595 -4.25 -6.09 17.73
C ALA A 595 -4.64 -7.48 18.26
N ALA A 596 -5.53 -8.20 17.57
CA ALA A 596 -5.93 -9.55 17.97
C ALA A 596 -4.76 -10.53 17.89
N ASN A 597 -3.96 -10.48 16.82
CA ASN A 597 -2.79 -11.35 16.67
C ASN A 597 -1.73 -11.04 17.74
N ARG A 598 -1.52 -9.76 18.08
CA ARG A 598 -0.55 -9.33 19.10
C ARG A 598 -0.99 -9.58 20.54
N TRP A 599 -2.27 -9.40 20.87
CA TRP A 599 -2.73 -9.38 22.28
C TRP A 599 -3.73 -10.48 22.67
N THR A 600 -4.39 -11.16 21.73
CA THR A 600 -5.44 -12.15 22.04
C THR A 600 -5.37 -13.48 21.27
N GLY A 601 -4.25 -13.81 20.62
CA GLY A 601 -4.11 -15.12 19.92
C GLY A 601 -4.80 -15.18 18.57
N GLY A 602 -5.14 -14.03 18.01
CA GLY A 602 -6.07 -13.94 16.89
C GLY A 602 -7.53 -14.07 17.31
N ASP A 603 -7.83 -14.31 18.59
CA ASP A 603 -9.19 -14.40 19.08
C ASP A 603 -9.85 -13.02 19.11
N LEU A 604 -10.68 -12.76 18.11
CA LEU A 604 -11.47 -11.55 17.96
C LEU A 604 -12.56 -11.46 19.04
N GLY A 605 -13.07 -12.59 19.54
CA GLY A 605 -14.03 -12.63 20.64
C GLY A 605 -13.40 -12.15 21.95
N ALA A 606 -12.22 -12.67 22.29
CA ALA A 606 -11.45 -12.19 23.43
C ALA A 606 -11.07 -10.71 23.28
N LEU A 607 -10.81 -10.24 22.06
CA LEU A 607 -10.57 -8.81 21.80
C LEU A 607 -11.83 -7.96 22.02
N TYR A 608 -13.02 -8.44 21.62
CA TYR A 608 -14.30 -7.78 21.92
C TYR A 608 -14.49 -7.66 23.45
N THR A 609 -14.27 -8.74 24.20
CA THR A 609 -14.33 -8.73 25.66
C THR A 609 -13.34 -7.73 26.26
N ALA A 610 -12.10 -7.71 25.75
CA ALA A 610 -11.05 -6.82 26.24
C ALA A 610 -11.39 -5.33 26.04
N ILE A 611 -12.20 -4.97 25.03
CA ILE A 611 -12.69 -3.60 24.79
C ILE A 611 -14.10 -3.34 25.34
N GLY A 612 -14.65 -4.28 26.12
CA GLY A 612 -15.91 -4.11 26.84
C GLY A 612 -17.15 -4.30 26.01
N GLU A 613 -17.05 -5.07 24.94
CA GLU A 613 -18.10 -5.26 23.95
C GLU A 613 -18.47 -6.74 23.85
N PRO A 614 -19.75 -7.08 23.64
CA PRO A 614 -20.17 -8.48 23.56
C PRO A 614 -19.67 -9.12 22.27
N ALA A 615 -19.01 -10.28 22.39
CA ALA A 615 -18.54 -11.03 21.24
C ALA A 615 -19.73 -11.50 20.36
N PRO A 616 -19.76 -11.17 19.06
CA PRO A 616 -20.92 -11.45 18.21
C PRO A 616 -21.06 -12.92 17.79
N SER A 617 -19.96 -13.67 17.73
CA SER A 617 -19.91 -15.08 17.31
C SER A 617 -18.57 -15.72 17.68
N GLU A 618 -18.57 -17.00 18.04
CA GLU A 618 -17.36 -17.78 18.30
C GLU A 618 -16.59 -18.08 16.99
N GLN A 619 -15.26 -18.03 17.04
CA GLN A 619 -14.40 -18.40 15.90
C GLN A 619 -14.08 -19.90 15.96
N GLU A 620 -14.09 -20.56 14.80
CA GLU A 620 -13.69 -21.96 14.71
C GLU A 620 -12.17 -22.09 14.82
N ARG A 621 -11.71 -23.15 15.47
CA ARG A 621 -10.29 -23.52 15.62
C ARG A 621 -10.01 -24.78 14.79
N PRO A 622 -9.69 -24.67 13.50
CA PRO A 622 -9.34 -25.82 12.66
C PRO A 622 -8.16 -26.61 13.24
N ALA A 623 -8.10 -27.90 12.90
CA ALA A 623 -6.96 -28.73 13.23
C ALA A 623 -5.68 -28.18 12.58
N ARG A 624 -4.61 -28.07 13.37
CA ARG A 624 -3.30 -27.63 12.93
C ARG A 624 -2.74 -28.60 11.90
N LEU A 625 -2.40 -28.09 10.71
CA LEU A 625 -1.93 -28.92 9.59
C LEU A 625 -0.47 -29.36 9.75
N VAL A 626 0.33 -28.62 10.51
CA VAL A 626 1.74 -28.93 10.71
C VAL A 626 2.13 -28.73 12.17
N ALA A 627 2.65 -29.80 12.78
CA ALA A 627 3.29 -29.75 14.07
C ALA A 627 4.78 -29.42 13.86
N GLY A 628 5.25 -28.31 14.40
CA GLY A 628 6.64 -27.86 14.27
C GLY A 628 6.77 -26.34 14.15
N ASP A 629 8.02 -25.89 14.10
CA ASP A 629 8.37 -24.50 13.86
C ASP A 629 8.39 -24.17 12.36
N GLY A 630 7.95 -22.98 11.99
CA GLY A 630 7.79 -22.57 10.58
C GLY A 630 9.10 -22.54 9.80
N TYR A 631 10.25 -22.39 10.47
CA TYR A 631 11.56 -22.48 9.82
C TYR A 631 11.83 -23.88 9.30
N ASP A 632 11.56 -24.92 10.09
CA ASP A 632 11.78 -26.30 9.67
C ASP A 632 10.87 -26.66 8.50
N VAL A 633 9.63 -26.18 8.53
CA VAL A 633 8.67 -26.33 7.42
C VAL A 633 9.17 -25.65 6.16
N ALA A 634 9.55 -24.37 6.24
CA ALA A 634 10.06 -23.64 5.10
C ALA A 634 11.37 -24.28 4.56
N ARG A 635 12.26 -24.73 5.44
CA ARG A 635 13.50 -25.42 5.07
C ARG A 635 13.25 -26.73 4.36
N TRP A 636 12.30 -27.51 4.85
CA TRP A 636 11.88 -28.73 4.19
C TRP A 636 11.28 -28.44 2.82
N VAL A 637 10.37 -27.46 2.70
CA VAL A 637 9.76 -27.09 1.41
C VAL A 637 10.82 -26.61 0.43
N TYR A 638 11.79 -25.80 0.87
CA TYR A 638 12.91 -25.36 0.06
C TYR A 638 13.67 -26.55 -0.53
N GLN A 639 14.04 -27.54 0.30
CA GLN A 639 14.72 -28.75 -0.14
C GLN A 639 13.85 -29.60 -1.09
N ALA A 640 12.56 -29.75 -0.80
CA ALA A 640 11.61 -30.51 -1.62
C ALA A 640 11.43 -29.90 -3.02
N LEU A 641 11.53 -28.58 -3.15
CA LEU A 641 11.51 -27.88 -4.44
C LEU A 641 12.86 -27.92 -5.19
N GLY A 642 13.86 -28.63 -4.65
CA GLY A 642 15.20 -28.75 -5.24
C GLY A 642 16.14 -27.61 -4.84
N GLY A 643 15.82 -26.89 -3.76
CA GLY A 643 16.65 -25.86 -3.18
C GLY A 643 17.96 -26.41 -2.63
N LYS A 644 19.04 -25.66 -2.84
CA LYS A 644 20.41 -26.03 -2.42
C LYS A 644 21.01 -24.91 -1.57
N PRO A 645 21.91 -25.20 -0.63
CA PRO A 645 22.71 -24.17 0.02
C PRO A 645 23.47 -23.37 -1.06
N VAL A 646 23.39 -22.04 -0.99
CA VAL A 646 24.16 -21.16 -1.87
C VAL A 646 25.49 -20.90 -1.18
N ASP A 647 26.60 -21.43 -1.69
CA ASP A 647 27.92 -21.07 -1.17
C ASP A 647 28.43 -19.75 -1.78
N HIS A 648 29.48 -19.18 -1.20
CA HIS A 648 30.09 -17.93 -1.68
C HIS A 648 30.56 -18.03 -3.14
N ASN A 649 31.03 -19.20 -3.55
CA ASN A 649 31.46 -19.46 -4.91
C ASN A 649 30.27 -19.40 -5.90
N THR A 650 29.14 -20.00 -5.55
CA THR A 650 27.89 -19.96 -6.32
C THR A 650 27.35 -18.54 -6.39
N TRP A 651 27.43 -17.79 -5.29
CA TRP A 651 27.00 -16.40 -5.22
C TRP A 651 27.78 -15.49 -6.20
N LEU A 652 29.12 -15.61 -6.26
CA LEU A 652 29.94 -14.80 -7.17
C LEU A 652 29.96 -15.29 -8.61
N ASN A 653 30.06 -16.61 -8.82
CA ASN A 653 30.38 -17.16 -10.13
C ASN A 653 29.16 -17.74 -10.86
N ARG A 654 28.00 -17.84 -10.20
CA ARG A 654 26.76 -18.40 -10.77
C ARG A 654 25.53 -17.57 -10.36
N PRO A 655 25.41 -16.32 -10.86
CA PRO A 655 24.31 -15.42 -10.49
C PRO A 655 22.93 -15.97 -10.86
N GLU A 656 22.80 -16.73 -11.96
CA GLU A 656 21.54 -17.37 -12.35
C GLU A 656 21.08 -18.43 -11.33
N GLU A 657 22.00 -19.25 -10.82
CA GLU A 657 21.68 -20.23 -9.79
C GLU A 657 21.36 -19.54 -8.47
N THR A 658 22.06 -18.46 -8.13
CA THR A 658 21.77 -17.64 -6.95
C THR A 658 20.36 -17.04 -7.01
N GLN A 659 19.97 -16.48 -8.16
CA GLN A 659 18.64 -15.96 -8.39
C GLN A 659 17.59 -17.07 -8.27
N ARG A 660 17.84 -18.24 -8.86
CA ARG A 660 16.96 -19.41 -8.74
C ARG A 660 16.77 -19.83 -7.28
N GLN A 661 17.84 -19.91 -6.49
CA GLN A 661 17.75 -20.23 -5.06
C GLN A 661 17.00 -19.16 -4.26
N TRP A 662 17.11 -17.89 -4.63
CA TRP A 662 16.29 -16.81 -4.03
C TRP A 662 14.80 -16.98 -4.32
N GLN A 663 14.44 -17.31 -5.56
CA GLN A 663 13.04 -17.56 -5.94
C GLN A 663 12.47 -18.77 -5.19
N LEU A 664 13.24 -19.85 -5.06
CA LEU A 664 12.86 -21.02 -4.26
C LEU A 664 12.72 -20.70 -2.77
N GLY A 665 13.63 -19.89 -2.20
CA GLY A 665 13.56 -19.44 -0.81
C GLY A 665 12.31 -18.60 -0.53
N ARG A 666 11.90 -17.76 -1.50
CA ARG A 666 10.66 -17.00 -1.41
C ARG A 666 9.42 -17.89 -1.48
N LEU A 667 9.39 -18.88 -2.36
CA LEU A 667 8.30 -19.87 -2.42
C LEU A 667 8.19 -20.68 -1.13
N ALA A 668 9.33 -21.10 -0.57
CA ALA A 668 9.40 -21.82 0.69
C ALA A 668 8.87 -20.98 1.86
N THR A 669 9.22 -19.69 1.92
CA THR A 669 8.69 -18.76 2.93
C THR A 669 7.18 -18.57 2.80
N GLU A 670 6.68 -18.34 1.58
CA GLU A 670 5.25 -18.14 1.31
C GLU A 670 4.42 -19.42 1.47
N SER A 671 5.06 -20.59 1.48
CA SER A 671 4.41 -21.87 1.77
C SER A 671 3.77 -21.91 3.18
N LEU A 672 4.31 -21.14 4.12
CA LEU A 672 3.71 -20.99 5.46
C LEU A 672 2.34 -20.31 5.39
N ARG A 673 2.21 -19.28 4.55
CA ARG A 673 0.93 -18.61 4.27
C ARG A 673 -0.03 -19.53 3.52
N TYR A 674 0.47 -20.41 2.66
CA TYR A 674 -0.36 -21.43 2.00
C TYR A 674 -1.05 -22.32 3.03
N LEU A 675 -0.28 -22.83 4.00
CA LEU A 675 -0.79 -23.72 5.05
C LEU A 675 -1.85 -23.02 5.92
N GLN A 676 -1.60 -21.76 6.31
CA GLN A 676 -2.60 -20.95 7.02
C GLN A 676 -3.89 -20.76 6.22
N LEU A 677 -3.78 -20.54 4.90
CA LEU A 677 -4.95 -20.44 4.02
C LEU A 677 -5.67 -21.78 3.90
N GLN A 678 -4.95 -22.90 3.87
CA GLN A 678 -5.55 -24.23 3.84
C GLN A 678 -6.33 -24.53 5.13
N GLU A 679 -5.78 -24.17 6.30
CA GLU A 679 -6.50 -24.25 7.59
C GLU A 679 -7.76 -23.37 7.59
N ALA A 680 -7.64 -22.14 7.09
CA ALA A 680 -8.76 -21.21 7.00
C ALA A 680 -9.84 -21.66 5.98
N LEU A 681 -9.46 -22.30 4.89
CA LEU A 681 -10.40 -22.77 3.86
C LEU A 681 -10.96 -24.17 4.15
N GLY A 682 -10.27 -24.96 4.99
CA GLY A 682 -10.54 -26.39 5.17
C GLY A 682 -10.13 -27.25 3.96
N GLN A 683 -9.50 -26.66 2.94
CA GLN A 683 -9.06 -27.33 1.72
C GLN A 683 -7.88 -26.56 1.10
N PRO A 684 -7.05 -27.20 0.26
CA PRO A 684 -5.94 -26.53 -0.41
C PRO A 684 -6.38 -25.27 -1.19
N PRO A 685 -5.74 -24.10 -0.99
CA PRO A 685 -6.12 -22.87 -1.70
C PRO A 685 -5.87 -23.00 -3.21
N THR A 686 -6.73 -22.34 -3.99
CA THR A 686 -6.50 -22.14 -5.44
C THR A 686 -5.36 -21.14 -5.69
N ALA A 687 -4.76 -21.18 -6.88
CA ALA A 687 -3.71 -20.25 -7.31
C ALA A 687 -4.10 -18.76 -7.08
N LYS A 688 -5.33 -18.39 -7.41
CA LYS A 688 -5.89 -17.04 -7.20
C LYS A 688 -6.05 -16.67 -5.72
N GLN A 689 -6.45 -17.63 -4.86
CA GLN A 689 -6.61 -17.41 -3.43
C GLN A 689 -5.25 -17.25 -2.72
N PHE A 690 -4.26 -18.04 -3.14
CA PHE A 690 -2.89 -17.92 -2.64
C PHE A 690 -2.21 -16.64 -3.16
N GLY A 691 -2.47 -16.27 -4.41
CA GLY A 691 -1.89 -15.10 -5.07
C GLY A 691 -0.57 -15.44 -5.78
N THR A 692 -0.52 -16.60 -6.46
CA THR A 692 0.62 -17.12 -7.22
C THR A 692 1.21 -16.13 -8.22
N GLN A 693 0.38 -15.27 -8.80
CA GLN A 693 0.76 -14.18 -9.72
C GLN A 693 1.77 -13.17 -9.14
N ARG A 694 1.91 -13.10 -7.81
CA ARG A 694 2.85 -12.20 -7.12
C ARG A 694 4.18 -12.87 -6.76
N LEU A 695 4.30 -14.17 -7.04
CA LEU A 695 5.44 -14.98 -6.64
C LEU A 695 6.36 -15.22 -7.82
N PRO A 696 7.68 -15.22 -7.61
CA PRO A 696 8.62 -15.59 -8.65
C PRO A 696 8.64 -17.12 -8.81
N TRP A 697 8.65 -17.58 -10.06
CA TRP A 697 8.68 -19.00 -10.41
C TRP A 697 9.98 -19.34 -11.15
N PRO A 698 10.88 -20.16 -10.58
CA PRO A 698 12.17 -20.50 -11.19
C PRO A 698 12.09 -21.46 -12.37
N TRP A 699 10.91 -22.03 -12.65
CA TRP A 699 10.71 -22.98 -13.73
C TRP A 699 10.50 -22.29 -15.08
N PRO A 700 10.95 -22.86 -16.21
CA PRO A 700 10.72 -22.30 -17.54
C PRO A 700 9.25 -22.09 -17.89
N GLY A 701 8.36 -22.99 -17.44
CA GLY A 701 6.90 -22.85 -17.56
C GLY A 701 6.26 -21.91 -16.54
N GLY A 702 7.06 -21.21 -15.73
CA GLY A 702 6.62 -20.27 -14.71
C GLY A 702 5.65 -20.89 -13.70
N GLU A 703 4.53 -20.21 -13.46
CA GLU A 703 3.48 -20.68 -12.55
C GLU A 703 2.88 -22.03 -12.98
N ALA A 704 2.67 -22.25 -14.28
CA ALA A 704 1.99 -23.45 -14.78
C ALA A 704 2.77 -24.74 -14.46
N GLU A 705 4.11 -24.64 -14.43
CA GLU A 705 5.00 -25.74 -14.08
C GLU A 705 5.30 -25.78 -12.57
N GLY A 706 5.57 -24.62 -11.95
CA GLY A 706 5.99 -24.55 -10.55
C GLY A 706 4.88 -24.76 -9.53
N TRP A 707 3.64 -24.36 -9.85
CA TRP A 707 2.52 -24.48 -8.91
C TRP A 707 2.20 -25.93 -8.53
N PRO A 708 2.09 -26.89 -9.47
CA PRO A 708 1.96 -28.31 -9.14
C PRO A 708 3.09 -28.85 -8.24
N HIS A 709 4.34 -28.43 -8.46
CA HIS A 709 5.47 -28.86 -7.63
C HIS A 709 5.35 -28.37 -6.18
N LEU A 710 4.93 -27.12 -5.98
CA LEU A 710 4.67 -26.57 -4.65
C LEU A 710 3.52 -27.31 -3.95
N GLN A 711 2.42 -27.58 -4.67
CA GLN A 711 1.30 -28.33 -4.10
C GLN A 711 1.70 -29.75 -3.73
N GLN A 712 2.53 -30.42 -4.54
CA GLN A 712 3.02 -31.76 -4.25
C GLN A 712 3.93 -31.79 -3.03
N ALA A 713 4.84 -30.83 -2.90
CA ALA A 713 5.69 -30.70 -1.71
C ALA A 713 4.84 -30.51 -0.45
N LEU A 714 3.87 -29.59 -0.48
CA LEU A 714 3.00 -29.31 0.66
C LEU A 714 2.07 -30.47 1.01
N ALA A 715 1.52 -31.16 0.02
CA ALA A 715 0.73 -32.37 0.22
C ALA A 715 1.51 -33.48 0.93
N ALA A 716 2.78 -33.66 0.56
CA ALA A 716 3.66 -34.63 1.21
C ALA A 716 3.97 -34.24 2.67
N LEU A 717 4.04 -32.94 2.96
CA LEU A 717 4.27 -32.44 4.32
C LEU A 717 3.03 -32.55 5.21
N THR A 718 1.82 -32.32 4.69
CA THR A 718 0.58 -32.40 5.49
C THR A 718 -0.07 -33.79 5.49
N GLY A 719 0.43 -34.75 4.70
CA GLY A 719 -0.16 -36.09 4.55
C GLY A 719 -1.51 -36.09 3.81
N ILE A 720 -1.83 -35.04 3.04
CA ILE A 720 -3.11 -34.86 2.34
C ILE A 720 -2.84 -34.90 0.84
N SER A 721 -3.37 -35.89 0.10
CA SER A 721 -3.24 -35.93 -1.37
C SER A 721 -3.91 -34.71 -2.01
N PRO A 722 -3.28 -34.06 -3.00
CA PRO A 722 -3.93 -33.01 -3.78
C PRO A 722 -5.09 -33.61 -4.59
N PRO A 723 -6.14 -32.83 -4.94
CA PRO A 723 -7.16 -33.30 -5.87
C PRO A 723 -6.49 -33.71 -7.19
N PRO A 724 -6.99 -34.75 -7.89
CA PRO A 724 -6.28 -35.36 -9.00
C PRO A 724 -6.15 -34.38 -10.18
N GLY A 725 -4.99 -33.74 -10.29
CA GLY A 725 -4.52 -33.08 -11.49
C GLY A 725 -3.93 -34.14 -12.43
N ARG A 726 -4.39 -34.14 -13.68
CA ARG A 726 -3.94 -35.05 -14.75
C ARG A 726 -2.41 -35.17 -14.79
N SER A 727 -1.90 -36.37 -14.52
CA SER A 727 -0.49 -36.73 -14.74
C SER A 727 -0.13 -36.62 -16.23
N PRO A 728 1.00 -36.01 -16.61
CA PRO A 728 1.62 -36.26 -17.91
C PRO A 728 2.48 -37.54 -17.81
N SER A 729 2.21 -38.50 -18.69
CA SER A 729 3.03 -39.70 -18.94
C SER A 729 4.43 -39.34 -19.48
N PRO A 730 5.42 -40.25 -19.36
CA PRO A 730 6.83 -39.92 -19.53
C PRO A 730 7.21 -39.63 -20.99
N ALA A 731 8.12 -38.68 -21.16
CA ALA A 731 8.65 -38.24 -22.43
C ALA A 731 9.42 -39.36 -23.16
N VAL A 732 8.96 -39.69 -24.37
CA VAL A 732 9.80 -40.36 -25.38
C VAL A 732 10.50 -39.26 -26.18
N SER A 733 11.83 -39.28 -26.13
CA SER A 733 12.68 -38.44 -26.96
C SER A 733 12.42 -38.74 -28.44
N SER A 734 12.02 -37.74 -29.23
CA SER A 734 12.13 -37.79 -30.67
C SER A 734 12.81 -36.52 -31.19
N THR A 735 14.04 -36.72 -31.62
CA THR A 735 14.85 -35.79 -32.40
C THR A 735 14.15 -35.56 -33.73
N ALA A 736 13.53 -34.41 -33.93
CA ALA A 736 13.02 -34.00 -35.24
C ALA A 736 13.77 -32.74 -35.70
N MET A 737 14.66 -32.93 -36.68
CA MET A 737 15.20 -31.87 -37.52
C MET A 737 14.05 -31.07 -38.13
N VAL A 738 14.05 -29.75 -37.95
CA VAL A 738 13.18 -28.84 -38.70
C VAL A 738 14.04 -28.08 -39.69
N ARG A 739 13.84 -28.36 -40.99
CA ARG A 739 14.24 -27.48 -42.09
C ARG A 739 13.27 -26.29 -42.19
N PRO A 740 13.72 -25.13 -42.71
CA PRO A 740 12.95 -23.89 -42.66
C PRO A 740 11.77 -23.94 -43.64
N ARG A 741 10.61 -23.45 -43.21
CA ARG A 741 9.48 -23.12 -44.08
C ARG A 741 9.35 -21.60 -44.19
N ASP A 742 9.20 -21.15 -45.43
CA ASP A 742 8.98 -19.77 -45.85
C ASP A 742 7.91 -19.03 -45.03
N GLY A 743 8.23 -17.78 -44.68
CA GLY A 743 7.32 -16.62 -44.70
C GLY A 743 6.12 -16.56 -43.75
N GLY A 744 5.88 -17.56 -42.89
CA GLY A 744 4.78 -17.55 -41.93
C GLY A 744 5.10 -16.73 -40.67
N GLN A 745 4.19 -15.83 -40.28
CA GLN A 745 4.26 -15.13 -38.98
C GLN A 745 4.13 -16.16 -37.84
N GLN A 746 5.15 -16.25 -36.98
CA GLN A 746 5.16 -17.17 -35.84
C GLN A 746 4.50 -16.50 -34.63
N MET A 747 3.37 -17.05 -34.16
CA MET A 747 2.70 -16.60 -32.93
C MET A 747 3.40 -17.16 -31.69
N LEU A 748 3.70 -16.30 -30.73
CA LEU A 748 4.32 -16.63 -29.44
C LEU A 748 3.28 -16.63 -28.32
N ALA A 749 3.37 -17.61 -27.42
CA ALA A 749 2.64 -17.59 -26.16
C ALA A 749 3.42 -16.78 -25.11
N LYS A 750 2.73 -16.26 -24.08
CA LYS A 750 3.39 -15.56 -22.96
C LYS A 750 4.51 -16.44 -22.36
N GLY A 751 5.71 -15.89 -22.21
CA GLY A 751 6.92 -16.58 -21.75
C GLY A 751 7.71 -17.30 -22.86
N ALA A 752 7.15 -17.49 -24.06
CA ALA A 752 7.84 -18.14 -25.17
C ALA A 752 9.01 -17.30 -25.68
N ASN A 753 10.06 -17.97 -26.19
CA ASN A 753 11.27 -17.33 -26.69
C ASN A 753 11.57 -17.76 -28.13
N ALA A 754 11.90 -16.82 -29.01
CA ALA A 754 12.30 -17.09 -30.39
C ALA A 754 13.72 -16.54 -30.67
N PRO A 755 14.53 -17.22 -31.51
CA PRO A 755 15.82 -16.68 -31.93
C PRO A 755 15.63 -15.44 -32.81
N LEU A 756 16.56 -14.48 -32.71
CA LEU A 756 16.68 -13.33 -33.60
C LEU A 756 18.07 -13.32 -34.23
N ALA A 757 18.17 -12.86 -35.48
CA ALA A 757 19.44 -12.55 -36.10
C ALA A 757 20.03 -11.27 -35.47
N THR A 758 21.36 -11.13 -35.45
CA THR A 758 22.06 -9.93 -34.97
C THR A 758 22.01 -8.83 -36.03
N GLU A 759 20.81 -8.34 -36.32
CA GLU A 759 20.49 -7.28 -37.29
C GLU A 759 19.35 -6.41 -36.72
N GLU A 760 18.92 -5.38 -37.46
CA GLU A 760 17.81 -4.52 -37.03
C GLU A 760 16.52 -5.32 -36.78
N ALA A 761 15.91 -5.10 -35.61
CA ALA A 761 14.61 -5.64 -35.24
C ALA A 761 13.62 -4.48 -35.07
N THR A 762 12.53 -4.49 -35.84
CA THR A 762 11.42 -3.55 -35.68
C THR A 762 10.32 -4.22 -34.86
N ILE A 763 9.91 -3.57 -33.77
CA ILE A 763 8.86 -4.00 -32.86
C ILE A 763 7.71 -3.01 -32.97
N ARG A 764 6.57 -3.45 -33.51
CA ARG A 764 5.35 -2.65 -33.61
C ARG A 764 4.35 -3.13 -32.59
N ILE A 765 3.80 -2.19 -31.83
CA ILE A 765 2.71 -2.46 -30.91
C ILE A 765 1.42 -1.88 -31.51
N THR A 766 0.39 -2.70 -31.60
CA THR A 766 -0.95 -2.28 -32.04
C THR A 766 -1.96 -2.60 -30.96
N ALA A 767 -2.67 -1.58 -30.48
CA ALA A 767 -3.76 -1.74 -29.54
C ALA A 767 -5.07 -1.16 -30.12
N SER A 768 -6.20 -1.81 -29.83
CA SER A 768 -7.54 -1.27 -30.09
C SER A 768 -8.26 -1.04 -28.75
N GLY A 769 -8.94 0.10 -28.63
CA GLY A 769 -9.63 0.54 -27.41
C GLY A 769 -8.92 1.71 -26.70
N VAL A 770 -7.65 1.56 -26.32
CA VAL A 770 -6.85 2.58 -25.61
C VAL A 770 -5.60 2.90 -26.44
N PRO A 771 -5.24 4.19 -26.66
CA PRO A 771 -3.99 4.55 -27.34
C PRO A 771 -2.79 4.21 -26.45
N VAL A 772 -1.75 3.68 -27.09
CA VAL A 772 -0.56 3.13 -26.45
C VAL A 772 0.68 3.92 -26.86
N ASP A 773 1.52 4.23 -25.88
CA ASP A 773 2.83 4.84 -26.09
C ASP A 773 3.91 3.77 -25.87
N VAL A 774 4.74 3.56 -26.89
CA VAL A 774 5.84 2.60 -26.82
C VAL A 774 7.07 3.31 -26.29
N SER A 775 7.75 2.68 -25.36
CA SER A 775 9.08 3.04 -24.86
C SER A 775 9.98 1.81 -24.87
N ALA A 776 11.29 2.00 -24.75
CA ALA A 776 12.25 0.91 -24.62
C ALA A 776 13.20 1.19 -23.45
N VAL A 777 13.58 0.15 -22.72
CA VAL A 777 14.52 0.26 -21.60
C VAL A 777 15.71 -0.66 -21.85
N LEU A 778 16.92 -0.09 -21.86
CA LEU A 778 18.17 -0.83 -22.02
C LEU A 778 18.63 -1.31 -20.64
N LEU A 779 18.73 -2.62 -20.46
CA LEU A 779 19.01 -3.25 -19.17
C LEU A 779 20.36 -3.97 -19.20
N THR A 780 21.12 -3.81 -18.13
CA THR A 780 22.34 -4.59 -17.88
C THR A 780 22.00 -6.05 -17.58
N SER A 781 23.01 -6.91 -17.47
CA SER A 781 22.84 -8.30 -17.02
C SER A 781 22.22 -8.45 -15.62
N SER A 782 22.20 -7.37 -14.82
CA SER A 782 21.52 -7.32 -13.52
C SER A 782 20.02 -7.00 -13.60
N GLY A 783 19.48 -6.77 -14.80
CA GLY A 783 18.09 -6.37 -15.02
C GLY A 783 17.80 -4.91 -14.66
N ARG A 784 18.83 -4.07 -14.56
CA ARG A 784 18.74 -2.64 -14.24
C ARG A 784 19.40 -1.77 -15.29
N VAL A 785 18.93 -0.53 -15.43
CA VAL A 785 19.55 0.50 -16.28
C VAL A 785 20.94 0.89 -15.80
N ARG A 786 21.80 1.41 -16.70
CA ARG A 786 23.10 1.98 -16.32
C ARG A 786 22.95 3.41 -15.80
N SER A 787 22.04 4.16 -16.41
CA SER A 787 21.63 5.53 -16.07
C SER A 787 20.22 5.79 -16.62
N ASP A 788 19.64 6.95 -16.30
CA ASP A 788 18.28 7.29 -16.74
C ASP A 788 18.18 7.46 -18.27
N ASP A 789 19.29 7.74 -18.96
CA ASP A 789 19.38 7.81 -20.44
C ASP A 789 19.04 6.48 -21.14
N ASP A 790 19.07 5.36 -20.41
CA ASP A 790 18.71 4.03 -20.93
C ASP A 790 17.20 3.81 -21.05
N LEU A 791 16.38 4.77 -20.61
CA LEU A 791 14.96 4.85 -20.94
C LEU A 791 14.78 5.66 -22.25
N VAL A 792 14.42 4.96 -23.33
CA VAL A 792 14.17 5.53 -24.66
C VAL A 792 12.66 5.70 -24.87
N PHE A 793 12.22 6.92 -25.11
CA PHE A 793 10.80 7.27 -25.23
C PHE A 793 10.65 8.52 -26.10
N TYR A 794 9.45 9.05 -26.29
CA TYR A 794 9.21 10.14 -27.24
C TYR A 794 10.05 11.42 -27.01
N ASN A 795 10.42 11.77 -25.76
CA ASN A 795 11.31 12.91 -25.47
C ASN A 795 12.80 12.56 -25.48
N HIS A 796 13.15 11.27 -25.44
CA HIS A 796 14.51 10.76 -25.62
C HIS A 796 14.48 9.62 -26.65
N PRO A 797 14.27 9.93 -27.95
CA PRO A 797 13.82 8.95 -28.93
C PRO A 797 14.93 8.03 -29.45
N PHE A 798 16.17 8.17 -28.96
CA PHE A 798 17.30 7.36 -29.37
C PHE A 798 18.34 7.17 -28.26
N GLN A 799 18.75 5.92 -28.01
CA GLN A 799 19.91 5.57 -27.17
C GLN A 799 20.53 4.26 -27.67
N ASP A 800 21.86 4.24 -27.81
CA ASP A 800 22.69 3.03 -28.03
C ASP A 800 22.12 2.03 -29.06
N GLY A 801 21.61 2.53 -30.19
CA GLY A 801 21.08 1.70 -31.28
C GLY A 801 19.59 1.36 -31.17
N VAL A 802 18.90 1.84 -30.14
CA VAL A 802 17.44 1.72 -29.96
C VAL A 802 16.76 3.05 -30.29
N ARG A 803 15.77 3.04 -31.18
CA ARG A 803 14.92 4.18 -31.56
C ARG A 803 13.47 3.90 -31.23
N VAL A 804 12.76 4.93 -30.79
CA VAL A 804 11.31 4.86 -30.55
C VAL A 804 10.62 5.93 -31.40
N ASN A 805 9.52 5.55 -32.07
CA ASN A 805 8.71 6.47 -32.87
C ASN A 805 7.23 6.04 -32.85
N GLY A 806 6.43 6.72 -32.03
CA GLY A 806 5.01 6.41 -31.85
C GLY A 806 4.79 4.97 -31.36
N GLY A 807 3.87 4.23 -31.98
CA GLY A 807 3.55 2.83 -31.65
C GLY A 807 4.61 1.78 -32.06
N ALA A 808 5.87 2.18 -32.30
CA ALA A 808 6.93 1.26 -32.69
C ALA A 808 8.29 1.62 -32.08
N ALA A 809 9.08 0.58 -31.81
CA ALA A 809 10.49 0.67 -31.43
C ALA A 809 11.34 -0.11 -32.43
N THR A 810 12.54 0.38 -32.74
CA THR A 810 13.50 -0.27 -33.62
C THR A 810 14.82 -0.43 -32.87
N ALA A 811 15.41 -1.63 -32.88
CA ALA A 811 16.68 -1.91 -32.22
C ALA A 811 17.70 -2.48 -33.22
N GLU A 812 18.82 -1.79 -33.40
CA GLU A 812 19.94 -2.23 -34.22
C GLU A 812 20.87 -3.15 -33.41
N LEU A 813 20.52 -4.43 -33.37
CA LEU A 813 21.10 -5.42 -32.44
C LEU A 813 22.62 -5.66 -32.59
N SER A 814 23.20 -5.26 -33.72
CA SER A 814 24.63 -5.36 -34.03
C SER A 814 25.48 -4.30 -33.33
N ILE A 815 24.90 -3.15 -32.97
CA ILE A 815 25.63 -2.02 -32.38
C ILE A 815 25.30 -1.77 -30.90
N ILE A 816 24.36 -2.52 -30.34
CA ILE A 816 24.03 -2.47 -28.90
C ILE A 816 25.29 -2.83 -28.09
N PRO A 817 25.73 -2.03 -27.10
CA PRO A 817 26.89 -2.34 -26.28
C PRO A 817 26.78 -3.66 -25.51
N GLU A 818 27.92 -4.30 -25.22
CA GLU A 818 27.95 -5.55 -24.43
C GLU A 818 27.48 -5.36 -22.98
N SER A 819 27.57 -4.14 -22.46
CA SER A 819 27.04 -3.80 -21.12
C SER A 819 25.51 -3.93 -21.03
N VAL A 820 24.81 -3.98 -22.18
CA VAL A 820 23.36 -4.16 -22.27
C VAL A 820 23.05 -5.63 -22.54
N GLY A 821 22.46 -6.28 -21.54
CA GLY A 821 22.05 -7.69 -21.59
C GLY A 821 20.67 -7.90 -22.21
N SER A 822 19.77 -6.92 -22.07
CA SER A 822 18.45 -6.96 -22.68
C SER A 822 17.85 -5.57 -22.95
N ILE A 823 16.82 -5.55 -23.81
CA ILE A 823 16.03 -4.37 -24.19
C ILE A 823 14.57 -4.73 -23.95
N ALA A 824 13.95 -4.11 -22.94
CA ALA A 824 12.54 -4.28 -22.65
C ALA A 824 11.72 -3.28 -23.46
N ILE A 825 10.79 -3.75 -24.29
CA ILE A 825 9.81 -2.89 -24.96
C ILE A 825 8.63 -2.72 -24.03
N VAL A 826 8.37 -1.48 -23.65
CA VAL A 826 7.34 -1.07 -22.70
C VAL A 826 6.24 -0.39 -23.47
N ASP A 827 5.02 -0.73 -23.11
CA ASP A 827 3.82 -0.03 -23.52
C ASP A 827 3.22 0.65 -22.29
N SER A 828 2.95 1.94 -22.38
CA SER A 828 2.18 2.68 -21.39
C SER A 828 0.90 3.20 -22.00
N GLU A 829 -0.17 3.25 -21.20
CA GLU A 829 -1.38 3.95 -21.60
C GLU A 829 -1.09 5.44 -21.90
N GLY A 830 -1.72 5.98 -22.95
CA GLY A 830 -1.62 7.41 -23.27
C GLY A 830 -2.36 8.36 -22.31
N PRO A 831 -3.62 8.11 -21.89
CA PRO A 831 -4.37 9.03 -21.04
C PRO A 831 -4.24 8.71 -19.54
N PRO A 832 -4.16 9.71 -18.64
CA PRO A 832 -4.04 9.47 -17.20
C PRO A 832 -5.26 8.75 -16.59
N GLY A 833 -5.07 7.51 -16.14
CA GLY A 833 -6.08 6.73 -15.42
C GLY A 833 -6.94 5.83 -16.31
N ALA A 834 -6.53 5.65 -17.57
CA ALA A 834 -6.93 4.48 -18.34
C ALA A 834 -6.38 3.21 -17.65
N VAL A 835 -6.78 2.05 -18.14
CA VAL A 835 -6.21 0.77 -17.71
C VAL A 835 -6.24 -0.15 -18.91
N PHE A 836 -5.26 -1.04 -19.05
CA PHE A 836 -5.40 -2.18 -19.92
C PHE A 836 -6.53 -3.07 -19.38
N GLY A 837 -7.65 -3.11 -20.11
CA GLY A 837 -8.88 -3.78 -19.69
C GLY A 837 -9.19 -5.02 -20.53
N GLN A 838 -10.30 -5.70 -20.21
CA GLN A 838 -10.77 -6.87 -20.98
C GLN A 838 -11.15 -6.54 -22.42
N ASP A 839 -11.47 -5.27 -22.70
CA ASP A 839 -11.87 -4.78 -24.01
C ASP A 839 -10.68 -4.24 -24.84
N THR A 840 -9.46 -4.22 -24.26
CA THR A 840 -8.25 -3.80 -24.96
C THR A 840 -7.65 -4.99 -25.71
N VAL A 841 -7.67 -4.97 -27.04
CA VAL A 841 -6.96 -5.96 -27.85
C VAL A 841 -5.60 -5.39 -28.19
N TRP A 842 -4.54 -6.10 -27.81
CA TRP A 842 -3.16 -5.68 -27.96
C TRP A 842 -2.36 -6.73 -28.72
N GLU A 843 -1.47 -6.32 -29.62
CA GLU A 843 -0.55 -7.20 -30.35
C GLU A 843 0.84 -6.56 -30.49
N ALA A 844 1.89 -7.32 -30.16
CA ALA A 844 3.27 -6.98 -30.49
C ALA A 844 3.74 -7.80 -31.69
N GLN A 845 4.29 -7.12 -32.70
CA GLN A 845 4.86 -7.74 -33.89
C GLN A 845 6.35 -7.40 -33.99
N ILE A 846 7.20 -8.42 -34.14
CA ILE A 846 8.65 -8.26 -34.34
C ILE A 846 8.99 -8.68 -35.76
N THR A 847 9.66 -7.82 -36.52
CA THR A 847 10.11 -8.10 -37.89
C THR A 847 11.60 -7.81 -38.07
N GLN A 848 12.31 -8.68 -38.78
CA GLN A 848 13.71 -8.46 -39.19
C GLN A 848 13.90 -8.62 -40.70
N PRO A 849 14.92 -7.96 -41.31
CA PRO A 849 15.25 -8.09 -42.73
C PRO A 849 15.51 -9.52 -43.21
N SER A 850 16.04 -10.42 -42.36
CA SER A 850 16.21 -11.85 -42.63
C SER A 850 14.90 -12.62 -42.88
N GLY A 851 13.75 -11.98 -42.70
CA GLY A 851 12.43 -12.57 -42.91
C GLY A 851 11.77 -13.06 -41.62
N THR A 852 12.42 -12.92 -40.46
CA THR A 852 11.83 -13.25 -39.16
C THR A 852 10.60 -12.38 -38.92
N ARG A 853 9.44 -13.01 -38.66
CA ARG A 853 8.18 -12.36 -38.30
C ARG A 853 7.57 -13.07 -37.10
N LEU A 854 7.55 -12.40 -35.94
CA LEU A 854 6.98 -12.90 -34.69
C LEU A 854 5.76 -12.07 -34.33
N SER A 855 4.75 -12.68 -33.71
CA SER A 855 3.59 -12.00 -33.14
C SER A 855 3.35 -12.48 -31.71
N PHE A 856 2.87 -11.60 -30.84
CA PHE A 856 2.48 -11.91 -29.47
C PHE A 856 1.22 -11.12 -29.09
N VAL A 857 0.21 -11.84 -28.60
CA VAL A 857 -1.00 -11.27 -28.01
C VAL A 857 -1.05 -11.69 -26.53
N PRO A 858 -0.97 -10.74 -25.58
CA PRO A 858 -1.00 -11.03 -24.16
C PRO A 858 -2.44 -11.40 -23.75
N PRO A 859 -2.59 -12.22 -22.70
CA PRO A 859 -3.88 -12.38 -22.05
C PRO A 859 -4.42 -11.03 -21.58
N ALA A 860 -5.75 -10.91 -21.52
CA ALA A 860 -6.41 -9.70 -21.02
C ALA A 860 -5.88 -9.30 -19.64
N PHE A 861 -5.52 -8.03 -19.50
CA PHE A 861 -5.09 -7.43 -18.24
C PHE A 861 -6.31 -7.27 -17.32
N THR A 862 -6.15 -7.58 -16.02
CA THR A 862 -7.29 -7.68 -15.07
C THR A 862 -7.06 -6.95 -13.75
N GLY A 863 -5.87 -6.40 -13.55
CA GLY A 863 -5.37 -5.75 -12.34
C GLY A 863 -5.38 -4.21 -12.39
N ARG A 864 -6.03 -3.58 -13.38
CA ARG A 864 -5.98 -2.11 -13.59
C ARG A 864 -4.58 -1.63 -13.95
N GLU A 865 -3.86 -2.42 -14.74
CA GLU A 865 -2.50 -2.16 -15.17
C GLU A 865 -2.46 -0.97 -16.12
N THR A 866 -1.50 -0.07 -15.93
CA THR A 866 -1.36 1.16 -16.74
C THR A 866 -0.08 1.19 -17.58
N VAL A 867 0.86 0.30 -17.27
CA VAL A 867 2.10 0.06 -18.01
C VAL A 867 2.28 -1.44 -18.16
N ALA A 868 2.77 -1.89 -19.31
CA ALA A 868 3.05 -3.29 -19.57
C ALA A 868 4.37 -3.47 -20.31
N VAL A 869 5.15 -4.49 -19.94
CA VAL A 869 6.29 -4.94 -20.72
C VAL A 869 5.77 -5.89 -21.79
N ALA A 870 5.91 -5.47 -23.03
CA ALA A 870 5.42 -6.12 -24.23
C ALA A 870 6.22 -7.39 -24.53
N VAL A 871 7.47 -7.16 -24.91
CA VAL A 871 8.45 -8.14 -25.34
C VAL A 871 9.82 -7.68 -24.85
N GLU A 872 10.74 -8.63 -24.68
CA GLU A 872 12.12 -8.34 -24.31
C GLU A 872 13.06 -8.96 -25.35
N LEU A 873 13.99 -8.17 -25.86
CA LEU A 873 15.09 -8.66 -26.70
C LEU A 873 16.30 -8.87 -25.80
N TYR A 874 16.89 -10.06 -25.77
CA TYR A 874 17.99 -10.35 -24.84
C TYR A 874 19.10 -11.18 -25.49
N ARG A 875 20.31 -11.03 -24.95
CA ARG A 875 21.49 -11.81 -25.38
C ARG A 875 21.46 -13.21 -24.75
N ARG A 876 21.76 -14.23 -25.55
CA ARG A 876 21.97 -15.61 -25.08
C ARG A 876 23.00 -16.29 -25.97
N THR A 877 24.04 -16.88 -25.38
CA THR A 877 25.07 -17.68 -26.08
C THR A 877 25.65 -17.01 -27.34
N GLY A 878 25.94 -15.70 -27.27
CA GLY A 878 26.54 -14.95 -28.39
C GLY A 878 25.57 -14.47 -29.49
N GLY A 879 24.25 -14.68 -29.33
CA GLY A 879 23.22 -14.18 -30.25
C GLY A 879 22.04 -13.52 -29.52
N TRP A 880 21.06 -13.05 -30.27
CA TRP A 880 19.87 -12.38 -29.75
C TRP A 880 18.64 -13.29 -29.76
N ARG A 881 17.73 -13.06 -28.82
CA ARG A 881 16.42 -13.73 -28.75
C ARG A 881 15.34 -12.74 -28.37
N ALA A 882 14.12 -12.97 -28.84
CA ALA A 882 12.92 -12.31 -28.34
C ALA A 882 12.24 -13.18 -27.28
N ARG A 883 11.68 -12.56 -26.24
CA ARG A 883 10.79 -13.15 -25.25
C ARG A 883 9.45 -12.43 -25.27
N ALA A 884 8.35 -13.17 -25.35
CA ALA A 884 7.01 -12.64 -25.12
C ALA A 884 6.79 -12.46 -23.61
N VAL A 885 6.60 -11.22 -23.12
CA VAL A 885 6.54 -10.93 -21.68
C VAL A 885 5.11 -10.71 -21.21
N GLY A 886 4.41 -9.72 -21.76
CA GLY A 886 3.01 -9.41 -21.42
C GLY A 886 2.77 -9.22 -19.92
N GLN A 887 3.67 -8.50 -19.24
CA GLN A 887 3.59 -8.24 -17.80
C GLN A 887 3.10 -6.83 -17.57
N GLY A 888 1.92 -6.68 -16.94
CA GLY A 888 1.38 -5.37 -16.58
C GLY A 888 1.79 -4.93 -15.17
N TYR A 889 1.76 -3.63 -14.95
CA TYR A 889 2.07 -2.94 -13.70
C TYR A 889 0.84 -2.12 -13.30
N ASP A 890 0.17 -2.53 -12.21
CA ASP A 890 -0.94 -1.78 -11.57
C ASP A 890 -0.46 -0.56 -10.76
N SER A 891 0.85 -0.50 -10.52
CA SER A 891 1.60 0.64 -9.97
C SER A 891 2.13 1.58 -11.06
N GLY A 892 1.84 1.29 -12.33
CA GLY A 892 2.25 2.08 -13.49
C GLY A 892 3.75 2.22 -13.65
N LEU A 893 4.18 3.34 -14.26
CA LEU A 893 5.59 3.58 -14.59
C LEU A 893 6.48 3.59 -13.33
N ALA A 894 5.96 4.00 -12.17
CA ALA A 894 6.69 3.99 -10.91
C ALA A 894 7.09 2.57 -10.45
N GLY A 895 6.21 1.59 -10.68
CA GLY A 895 6.52 0.19 -10.41
C GLY A 895 7.61 -0.34 -11.34
N LEU A 896 7.48 -0.05 -12.63
CA LEU A 896 8.47 -0.43 -13.63
C LEU A 896 9.83 0.25 -13.39
N ALA A 897 9.83 1.53 -13.04
CA ALA A 897 11.03 2.29 -12.71
C ALA A 897 11.74 1.73 -11.48
N THR A 898 10.99 1.31 -10.46
CA THR A 898 11.57 0.66 -9.26
C THR A 898 12.23 -0.67 -9.62
N ASP A 899 11.56 -1.48 -10.45
CA ASP A 899 12.05 -2.80 -10.84
C ASP A 899 13.29 -2.71 -11.75
N TYR A 900 13.32 -1.75 -12.68
CA TYR A 900 14.45 -1.51 -13.58
C TYR A 900 15.50 -0.53 -13.06
N GLY A 901 15.31 0.04 -11.87
CA GLY A 901 16.26 0.96 -11.24
C GLY A 901 16.37 2.33 -11.94
N ILE A 902 15.31 2.78 -12.60
CA ILE A 902 15.22 4.11 -13.23
C ILE A 902 14.92 5.13 -12.14
N ASN A 903 15.70 6.22 -12.06
CA ASN A 903 15.42 7.30 -11.14
C ASN A 903 14.45 8.29 -11.79
N VAL A 904 13.23 8.40 -11.22
CA VAL A 904 12.17 9.28 -11.78
C VAL A 904 12.17 10.67 -11.14
N GLU A 905 13.27 11.05 -10.47
CA GLU A 905 13.50 12.40 -9.95
C GLU A 905 14.30 13.23 -10.97
N ALA A 906 13.63 13.64 -12.06
CA ALA A 906 14.10 14.70 -12.95
C ALA A 906 12.92 15.51 -13.50
#